data_AF-A0A953ZT97-F1
#
_entry.id   AF-A0A953ZT97-F1
#
_cell.length_a   1.000
_cell.length_b   1.000
_cell.length_c   1.000
_cell.angle_alpha   90.00
_cell.angle_beta   90.00
_cell.angle_gamma   90.00
#
_symmetry.space_group_name_H-M   'P 1'
#
loop_
_entity.id
_entity.type
_entity.pdbx_description
1 polymer ?
#
loop_
_entity_poly.entity_id
_entity_poly.type
_entity_poly.pdbx_seq_one_letter_code
_entity_poly.pdbx_strand_id
1 'polypeptide(L)'
;MRRPLTSYGPPRTLELTAPALCALALLVASNACPAQVSSTHVATDHDRAPPPAEQTWPTSLLLVGTAGQPAKVPMGLDAKAALKLANTFYPHNERLALRLLRNVRTELGEHEKLVEPFYLGKYPITNEQYQRFVKATGARFPFHWWKDGAREDYLSHREKWIAAFPKLRADDRVNAPLYYWEQSWNTAKLKYEIPKGQEKFPVTFVSWRDALRFAAWAGMRLPTEPEWTLAANGGERKEFVFGNEWDEKVLGELKMSDLRDIKLKPVGAMGPRARGPFGHEDMVGQVWEWVIPLGYAPQAEKKLFEKQDQALRRDKKLGKRLPDAQFRPESAIAKGGSFFTFSNKDFVQARINCRAPLAVEQTMEGLGFRVAKTKRAAYDTSMSVLKLNFPSWLSSNKETVLGEQAGIERYELESGGEIIANYHAISVVPISYASDHKNPTTPLLQSSSQHKPLELAVLITTEELAAPEAKPGVYGLFLRCAGVPEDLRRAVQEGHRELAAEAAAKARADKERAKEEKLSETQKKRLEEKRKAAEEKRKAAEEKKKQSAASKKPTKKGTDLTWEQVVRHYGYTREEVRDTRPDELLRHVYLHHTGLSKEQEKTIGARFKVSTEKNLLLLRTITGQWISATPTKEALASIGASQPPTSVELKGSNVRLSFPVPKNPREASRRERRGRQCLSIKLELKLRNNW
;
A
#
# COMPACT_ATOMS: atom_id res chain seq x y z
N MET A 1 6.06 23.08 -25.38
CA MET A 1 5.55 23.41 -24.03
C MET A 1 4.52 24.53 -24.14
N ARG A 2 3.23 24.22 -24.28
CA ARG A 2 2.15 25.19 -24.06
C ARG A 2 1.60 25.00 -22.64
N ARG A 3 1.16 26.09 -22.01
CA ARG A 3 0.92 26.25 -20.56
C ARG A 3 -0.10 25.24 -19.99
N PRO A 4 0.09 24.71 -18.78
CA PRO A 4 -1.00 24.12 -18.01
C PRO A 4 -1.90 25.26 -17.49
N LEU A 5 -3.19 25.21 -17.79
CA LEU A 5 -4.17 26.07 -17.13
C LEU A 5 -4.54 25.45 -15.77
N THR A 6 -4.51 26.32 -14.77
CA THR A 6 -4.69 26.10 -13.35
C THR A 6 -6.12 25.71 -12.97
N SER A 7 -6.20 24.93 -11.87
CA SER A 7 -7.30 24.76 -10.91
C SER A 7 -8.66 24.29 -11.44
N TYR A 8 -9.04 23.06 -11.06
CA TYR A 8 -10.43 22.68 -10.89
C TYR A 8 -10.61 22.09 -9.49
N GLY A 9 -11.46 22.77 -8.70
CA GLY A 9 -12.27 22.40 -7.53
C GLY A 9 -11.80 21.35 -6.49
N PRO A 10 -12.30 21.42 -5.24
CA PRO A 10 -12.07 20.35 -4.27
C PRO A 10 -12.58 19.01 -4.83
N PRO A 11 -11.92 17.89 -4.51
CA PRO A 11 -12.28 16.58 -5.03
C PRO A 11 -13.73 16.28 -4.68
N ARG A 12 -14.58 16.06 -5.69
CA ARG A 12 -15.76 15.25 -5.47
C ARG A 12 -15.24 13.86 -5.13
N THR A 13 -15.46 13.44 -3.89
CA THR A 13 -15.41 12.05 -3.46
C THR A 13 -16.30 11.27 -4.43
N LEU A 14 -15.68 10.68 -5.45
CA LEU A 14 -16.30 9.60 -6.20
C LEU A 14 -16.36 8.44 -5.23
N GLU A 15 -17.52 8.28 -4.59
CA GLU A 15 -17.91 7.02 -3.99
C GLU A 15 -17.77 5.96 -5.08
N LEU A 16 -16.75 5.12 -4.94
CA LEU A 16 -16.66 3.86 -5.66
C LEU A 16 -17.83 3.02 -5.18
N THR A 17 -18.93 3.06 -5.91
CA THR A 17 -20.03 2.14 -5.68
C THR A 17 -19.51 0.72 -5.84
N ALA A 18 -20.07 -0.19 -5.04
CA ALA A 18 -19.66 -1.56 -4.85
C ALA A 18 -19.44 -2.48 -6.09
N PRO A 19 -19.86 -2.17 -7.35
CA PRO A 19 -19.64 -3.11 -8.46
C PRO A 19 -18.18 -3.23 -8.95
N ALA A 20 -17.32 -2.24 -8.73
CA ALA A 20 -15.94 -2.25 -9.28
C ALA A 20 -14.98 -3.21 -8.55
N LEU A 21 -15.35 -3.68 -7.35
CA LEU A 21 -14.60 -4.69 -6.59
C LEU A 21 -15.00 -6.14 -6.94
N CYS A 22 -16.12 -6.35 -7.63
CA CYS A 22 -16.60 -7.69 -8.00
C CYS A 22 -16.17 -8.16 -9.41
N ALA A 23 -15.75 -7.25 -10.30
CA ALA A 23 -15.33 -7.62 -11.66
C ALA A 23 -13.95 -8.30 -11.72
N LEU A 24 -13.22 -8.38 -10.59
CA LEU A 24 -11.99 -9.17 -10.46
C LEU A 24 -12.24 -10.64 -10.06
N ALA A 25 -13.50 -11.08 -9.90
CA ALA A 25 -13.84 -12.34 -9.25
C ALA A 25 -14.84 -13.26 -10.01
N LEU A 26 -15.09 -13.06 -11.31
CA LEU A 26 -15.96 -13.94 -12.11
C LEU A 26 -15.35 -14.23 -13.48
N LEU A 27 -14.48 -15.26 -13.56
CA LEU A 27 -14.27 -16.10 -14.75
C LEU A 27 -13.25 -17.21 -14.46
N VAL A 28 -13.59 -18.17 -13.60
CA VAL A 28 -13.03 -19.53 -13.69
C VAL A 28 -14.14 -20.53 -13.38
N ALA A 29 -14.90 -20.87 -14.41
CA ALA A 29 -15.69 -22.08 -14.46
C ALA A 29 -15.64 -22.60 -15.89
N SER A 30 -14.70 -23.51 -16.18
CA SER A 30 -14.96 -24.73 -16.94
C SER A 30 -13.66 -25.47 -17.30
N ASN A 31 -13.73 -26.78 -17.09
CA ASN A 31 -13.02 -27.88 -17.77
C ASN A 31 -11.85 -28.56 -17.04
N ALA A 32 -12.26 -29.59 -16.30
CA ALA A 32 -11.88 -31.00 -16.42
C ALA A 32 -10.39 -31.39 -16.56
N CYS A 33 -9.96 -32.15 -15.56
CA CYS A 33 -8.84 -33.09 -15.50
C CYS A 33 -8.86 -34.12 -16.67
N PRO A 34 -7.75 -34.83 -16.96
CA PRO A 34 -7.46 -36.03 -16.16
C PRO A 34 -5.97 -36.34 -15.84
N ALA A 35 -5.81 -36.96 -14.65
CA ALA A 35 -5.02 -38.15 -14.28
C ALA A 35 -3.47 -38.21 -14.30
N GLN A 36 -2.93 -38.31 -13.07
CA GLN A 36 -1.96 -39.28 -12.50
C GLN A 36 -0.68 -39.70 -13.23
N VAL A 37 0.48 -39.52 -12.55
CA VAL A 37 1.45 -40.62 -12.26
C VAL A 37 2.09 -40.38 -10.87
N SER A 38 2.19 -41.45 -10.08
CA SER A 38 2.82 -41.54 -8.76
C SER A 38 4.28 -41.98 -8.82
N SER A 39 5.14 -41.50 -7.90
CA SER A 39 5.93 -42.39 -7.01
C SER A 39 6.70 -41.61 -5.95
N THR A 40 6.74 -42.21 -4.77
CA THR A 40 7.29 -41.78 -3.48
C THR A 40 8.81 -41.71 -3.42
N HIS A 41 9.37 -40.73 -2.68
CA HIS A 41 10.45 -40.98 -1.72
C HIS A 41 10.47 -39.93 -0.60
N VAL A 42 10.52 -40.42 0.63
CA VAL A 42 10.66 -39.66 1.88
C VAL A 42 12.15 -39.50 2.16
N ALA A 43 12.61 -38.26 2.36
CA ALA A 43 13.85 -37.98 3.06
C ALA A 43 13.71 -36.65 3.82
N THR A 44 13.77 -36.74 5.14
CA THR A 44 13.96 -35.62 6.05
C THR A 44 15.41 -35.17 5.95
N ASP A 45 15.66 -33.92 5.58
CA ASP A 45 16.77 -33.18 6.20
C ASP A 45 16.64 -31.68 5.99
N HIS A 46 16.88 -30.97 7.09
CA HIS A 46 16.98 -29.52 7.17
C HIS A 46 18.17 -29.05 6.31
N ASP A 47 18.06 -27.87 5.70
CA ASP A 47 19.12 -27.19 4.89
C ASP A 47 19.24 -27.50 3.38
N ARG A 48 18.11 -27.62 2.68
CA ARG A 48 18.08 -27.24 1.26
C ARG A 48 17.08 -26.11 1.03
N ALA A 49 17.61 -24.90 0.80
CA ALA A 49 16.89 -23.96 -0.06
C ALA A 49 16.50 -24.73 -1.34
N PRO A 50 15.27 -24.58 -1.86
CA PRO A 50 14.92 -25.20 -3.12
C PRO A 50 15.97 -24.81 -4.17
N PRO A 51 16.34 -25.72 -5.10
CA PRO A 51 17.19 -25.33 -6.22
C PRO A 51 16.59 -24.07 -6.86
N PRO A 52 17.40 -23.12 -7.36
CA PRO A 52 16.86 -21.91 -7.98
C PRO A 52 15.89 -22.37 -9.06
N ALA A 53 14.60 -22.14 -8.84
CA ALA A 53 13.57 -22.49 -9.80
C ALA A 53 13.99 -21.90 -11.15
N GLU A 54 13.90 -22.70 -12.21
CA GLU A 54 13.97 -22.20 -13.59
C GLU A 54 13.26 -20.86 -13.65
N GLN A 55 13.92 -19.86 -14.24
CA GLN A 55 13.59 -18.45 -14.10
C GLN A 55 12.07 -18.21 -14.29
N THR A 56 11.34 -18.04 -13.18
CA THR A 56 9.87 -17.97 -13.16
C THR A 56 9.34 -16.58 -13.52
N TRP A 57 10.14 -15.77 -14.22
CA TRP A 57 9.83 -14.38 -14.55
C TRP A 57 9.82 -14.21 -16.07
N PRO A 58 9.13 -13.18 -16.62
CA PRO A 58 9.15 -12.92 -18.05
C PRO A 58 10.57 -12.84 -18.62
N THR A 59 10.81 -13.50 -19.75
CA THR A 59 12.11 -13.60 -20.42
C THR A 59 12.65 -12.24 -20.88
N SER A 60 11.77 -11.25 -21.01
CA SER A 60 12.11 -9.87 -21.36
C SER A 60 12.72 -9.06 -20.21
N LEU A 61 12.90 -9.63 -19.00
CA LEU A 61 13.53 -8.97 -17.86
C LEU A 61 15.03 -9.26 -17.81
N LEU A 62 15.85 -8.21 -17.89
CA LEU A 62 17.31 -8.32 -17.82
C LEU A 62 17.82 -7.88 -16.45
N LEU A 63 18.85 -8.56 -15.95
CA LEU A 63 19.49 -8.21 -14.69
C LEU A 63 20.33 -6.94 -14.88
N VAL A 64 20.15 -5.98 -13.98
CA VAL A 64 20.96 -4.77 -13.85
C VAL A 64 21.82 -4.90 -12.60
N GLY A 65 23.13 -4.71 -12.78
CA GLY A 65 24.14 -4.85 -11.72
C GLY A 65 24.64 -6.28 -11.51
N THR A 66 25.57 -6.44 -10.57
CA THR A 66 26.23 -7.72 -10.27
C THR A 66 25.59 -8.37 -9.06
N ALA A 67 25.35 -9.69 -9.11
CA ALA A 67 24.70 -10.39 -8.01
C ALA A 67 25.46 -10.21 -6.68
N GLY A 68 24.76 -9.73 -5.65
CA GLY A 68 25.27 -9.65 -4.27
C GLY A 68 26.02 -8.36 -3.90
N GLN A 69 26.16 -7.39 -4.81
CA GLN A 69 26.82 -6.11 -4.51
C GLN A 69 26.02 -4.91 -5.04
N PRO A 70 25.74 -3.90 -4.19
CA PRO A 70 25.12 -2.65 -4.64
C PRO A 70 26.05 -1.91 -5.61
N ALA A 71 25.52 -1.43 -6.73
CA ALA A 71 26.25 -0.62 -7.67
C ALA A 71 26.21 0.86 -7.26
N LYS A 72 27.33 1.56 -7.45
CA LYS A 72 27.40 3.02 -7.33
C LYS A 72 26.94 3.65 -8.63
N VAL A 73 25.99 4.57 -8.53
CA VAL A 73 25.42 5.27 -9.67
C VAL A 73 25.74 6.76 -9.55
N PRO A 74 26.54 7.33 -10.47
CA PRO A 74 26.78 8.77 -10.49
C PRO A 74 25.52 9.50 -10.94
N MET A 75 25.08 10.46 -10.14
CA MET A 75 23.87 11.25 -10.35
C MET A 75 24.19 12.75 -10.32
N GLY A 76 23.32 13.51 -10.99
CA GLY A 76 23.38 14.97 -11.01
C GLY A 76 24.58 15.56 -11.77
N LEU A 77 24.62 16.89 -11.81
CA LEU A 77 25.67 17.68 -12.44
C LEU A 77 26.06 18.89 -11.59
N ASP A 78 27.27 19.41 -11.79
CA ASP A 78 27.72 20.63 -11.12
C ASP A 78 27.31 21.91 -11.87
N ALA A 79 27.45 23.06 -11.23
CA ALA A 79 27.09 24.35 -11.82
C ALA A 79 27.86 24.66 -13.11
N LYS A 80 29.11 24.20 -13.23
CA LYS A 80 29.97 24.44 -14.40
C LYS A 80 29.49 23.63 -15.59
N ALA A 81 29.13 22.36 -15.38
CA ALA A 81 28.52 21.48 -16.36
C ALA A 81 27.17 22.03 -16.83
N ALA A 82 26.33 22.55 -15.93
CA ALA A 82 25.07 23.20 -16.29
C ALA A 82 25.28 24.37 -17.26
N LEU A 83 26.24 25.26 -16.95
CA LEU A 83 26.59 26.39 -17.80
C LEU A 83 27.20 25.94 -19.12
N LYS A 84 28.05 24.90 -19.10
CA LYS A 84 28.60 24.29 -20.32
C LYS A 84 27.47 23.80 -21.22
N LEU A 85 26.51 23.04 -20.70
CA LEU A 85 25.35 22.56 -21.45
C LEU A 85 24.55 23.72 -22.08
N ALA A 86 24.28 24.78 -21.30
CA ALA A 86 23.57 25.96 -21.79
C ALA A 86 24.29 26.65 -22.96
N ASN A 87 25.61 26.80 -22.85
CA ASN A 87 26.42 27.42 -23.89
C ASN A 87 26.66 26.50 -25.09
N THR A 88 26.71 25.18 -24.91
CA THR A 88 26.88 24.21 -26.00
C THR A 88 25.61 24.08 -26.84
N PHE A 89 24.44 23.90 -26.22
CA PHE A 89 23.20 23.70 -26.95
C PHE A 89 22.58 25.01 -27.46
N TYR A 90 22.79 26.12 -26.75
CA TYR A 90 22.15 27.40 -27.05
C TYR A 90 23.11 28.60 -26.98
N PRO A 91 24.27 28.58 -27.70
CA PRO A 91 25.33 29.60 -27.60
C PRO A 91 24.85 31.03 -27.90
N HIS A 92 23.91 31.17 -28.83
CA HIS A 92 23.37 32.45 -29.31
C HIS A 92 21.90 32.68 -28.93
N ASN A 93 21.30 31.80 -28.14
CA ASN A 93 19.90 31.91 -27.75
C ASN A 93 19.74 31.90 -26.23
N GLU A 94 19.92 33.09 -25.64
CA GLU A 94 19.89 33.28 -24.19
C GLU A 94 18.56 32.81 -23.56
N ARG A 95 17.43 33.02 -24.24
CA ARG A 95 16.12 32.60 -23.75
C ARG A 95 16.03 31.07 -23.60
N LEU A 96 16.55 30.31 -24.57
CA LEU A 96 16.60 28.86 -24.50
C LEU A 96 17.66 28.36 -23.52
N ALA A 97 18.82 29.02 -23.43
CA ALA A 97 19.84 28.74 -22.43
C ALA A 97 19.29 28.89 -20.99
N LEU A 98 18.58 29.98 -20.69
CA LEU A 98 17.92 30.18 -19.39
C LEU A 98 16.84 29.13 -19.12
N ARG A 99 16.08 28.73 -20.16
CA ARG A 99 15.08 27.66 -20.04
C ARG A 99 15.73 26.31 -19.73
N LEU A 100 16.85 25.98 -20.37
CA LEU A 100 17.64 24.78 -20.08
C LEU A 100 18.09 24.81 -18.62
N LEU A 101 18.75 25.89 -18.19
CA LEU A 101 19.26 26.03 -16.82
C LEU A 101 18.15 25.90 -15.77
N ARG A 102 16.95 26.42 -16.05
CA ARG A 102 15.78 26.23 -15.19
C ARG A 102 15.35 24.77 -15.10
N ASN A 103 15.40 24.02 -16.20
CA ASN A 103 14.97 22.63 -16.26
C ASN A 103 15.98 21.70 -15.56
N VAL A 104 17.28 21.88 -15.82
CA VAL A 104 18.35 21.04 -15.23
C VAL A 104 18.64 21.38 -13.77
N ARG A 105 17.97 22.39 -13.23
CA ARG A 105 18.24 22.90 -11.89
C ARG A 105 18.08 21.85 -10.80
N THR A 106 17.11 20.95 -10.93
CA THR A 106 16.89 19.87 -9.94
C THR A 106 17.94 18.76 -10.03
N GLU A 107 18.78 18.77 -11.06
CA GLU A 107 19.92 17.86 -11.24
C GLU A 107 21.19 18.42 -10.57
N LEU A 108 21.17 19.67 -10.07
CA LEU A 108 22.35 20.28 -9.46
C LEU A 108 22.78 19.57 -8.16
N GLY A 109 24.07 19.26 -8.10
CA GLY A 109 24.70 18.55 -7.00
C GLY A 109 25.12 17.15 -7.42
N GLU A 110 26.37 17.02 -7.83
CA GLU A 110 26.94 15.71 -8.17
C GLU A 110 27.10 14.84 -6.92
N HIS A 111 26.54 13.63 -6.98
CA HIS A 111 26.58 12.68 -5.88
C HIS A 111 26.45 11.24 -6.39
N GLU A 112 26.69 10.28 -5.50
CA GLU A 112 26.50 8.85 -5.79
C GLU A 112 25.26 8.32 -5.08
N LYS A 113 24.55 7.40 -5.73
CA LYS A 113 23.51 6.57 -5.10
C LYS A 113 23.92 5.11 -5.15
N LEU A 114 23.62 4.37 -4.09
CA LEU A 114 23.76 2.91 -4.08
C LEU A 114 22.46 2.29 -4.56
N VAL A 115 22.57 1.36 -5.51
CA VAL A 115 21.44 0.65 -6.10
C VAL A 115 21.70 -0.85 -6.01
N GLU A 116 20.79 -1.56 -5.34
CA GLU A 116 20.83 -3.02 -5.25
C GLU A 116 20.55 -3.66 -6.62
N PRO A 117 21.09 -4.86 -6.91
CA PRO A 117 20.81 -5.57 -8.16
C PRO A 117 19.32 -5.86 -8.31
N PHE A 118 18.78 -5.56 -9.49
CA PHE A 118 17.36 -5.69 -9.80
C PHE A 118 17.18 -6.07 -11.27
N TYR A 119 15.98 -6.44 -11.67
CA TYR A 119 15.62 -6.70 -13.05
C TYR A 119 14.87 -5.51 -13.65
N LEU A 120 15.12 -5.22 -14.91
CA LEU A 120 14.42 -4.19 -15.66
C LEU A 120 13.97 -4.75 -17.02
N GLY A 121 12.81 -4.32 -17.48
CA GLY A 121 12.31 -4.69 -18.81
C GLY A 121 13.30 -4.24 -19.88
N LYS A 122 13.70 -5.18 -20.75
CA LYS A 122 14.55 -4.92 -21.93
C LYS A 122 13.98 -3.78 -22.77
N TYR A 123 12.66 -3.77 -22.92
CA TYR A 123 11.89 -2.80 -23.68
C TYR A 123 10.87 -2.07 -22.80
N PRO A 124 10.38 -0.88 -23.24
CA PRO A 124 9.12 -0.34 -22.74
C PRO A 124 7.97 -1.33 -22.94
N ILE A 125 6.95 -1.23 -22.09
CA ILE A 125 5.77 -2.11 -22.19
C ILE A 125 5.09 -1.92 -23.54
N THR A 126 4.76 -3.01 -24.21
CA THR A 126 4.12 -2.99 -25.53
C THR A 126 2.60 -2.85 -25.43
N ASN A 127 1.96 -2.45 -26.52
CA ASN A 127 0.49 -2.44 -26.63
C ASN A 127 -0.12 -3.82 -26.37
N GLU A 128 0.50 -4.88 -26.89
CA GLU A 128 0.04 -6.27 -26.67
C GLU A 128 0.08 -6.67 -25.19
N GLN A 129 1.19 -6.39 -24.50
CA GLN A 129 1.32 -6.63 -23.07
C GLN A 129 0.28 -5.83 -22.27
N TYR A 130 0.10 -4.54 -22.59
CA TYR A 130 -0.88 -3.70 -21.92
C TYR A 130 -2.33 -4.13 -22.18
N GLN A 131 -2.61 -4.73 -23.35
CA GLN A 131 -3.95 -5.19 -23.69
C GLN A 131 -4.40 -6.35 -22.80
N ARG A 132 -3.48 -7.24 -22.39
CA ARG A 132 -3.78 -8.30 -21.42
C ARG A 132 -4.27 -7.72 -20.10
N PHE A 133 -3.58 -6.69 -19.60
CA PHE A 133 -4.00 -5.95 -18.42
C PHE A 133 -5.39 -5.32 -18.58
N VAL A 134 -5.64 -4.60 -19.69
CA VAL A 134 -6.93 -3.97 -19.96
C VAL A 134 -8.06 -5.00 -20.04
N LYS A 135 -7.86 -6.11 -20.76
CA LYS A 135 -8.84 -7.20 -20.88
C LYS A 135 -9.12 -7.88 -19.53
N ALA A 136 -8.08 -8.11 -18.72
CA ALA A 136 -8.22 -8.80 -17.43
C ALA A 136 -8.88 -7.94 -16.35
N THR A 137 -8.70 -6.60 -16.40
CA THR A 137 -9.08 -5.72 -15.29
C THR A 137 -10.17 -4.70 -15.63
N GLY A 138 -10.48 -4.51 -16.92
CA GLY A 138 -11.33 -3.40 -17.38
C GLY A 138 -10.71 -2.03 -17.17
N ALA A 139 -9.38 -1.95 -17.03
CA ALA A 139 -8.65 -0.69 -16.84
C ALA A 139 -8.76 0.24 -18.06
N ARG A 140 -8.36 1.50 -17.84
CA ARG A 140 -8.36 2.54 -18.87
C ARG A 140 -7.48 2.13 -20.06
N PHE A 141 -8.09 1.99 -21.24
CA PHE A 141 -7.39 1.68 -22.49
C PHE A 141 -6.78 2.94 -23.10
N PRO A 142 -5.59 2.91 -23.73
CA PRO A 142 -4.97 4.08 -24.37
C PRO A 142 -5.86 4.84 -25.36
N PHE A 143 -5.82 6.18 -25.36
CA PHE A 143 -6.64 7.02 -26.23
C PHE A 143 -6.54 6.65 -27.73
N HIS A 144 -5.33 6.38 -28.22
CA HIS A 144 -5.09 6.02 -29.63
C HIS A 144 -5.73 4.68 -30.04
N TRP A 145 -6.02 3.77 -29.10
CA TRP A 145 -6.75 2.54 -29.40
C TRP A 145 -8.21 2.78 -29.76
N TRP A 146 -8.79 3.86 -29.24
CA TRP A 146 -10.12 4.29 -29.67
C TRP A 146 -10.02 5.12 -30.94
N LYS A 147 -9.16 6.15 -30.95
CA LYS A 147 -9.03 7.08 -32.08
C LYS A 147 -8.64 6.39 -33.39
N ASP A 148 -7.61 5.55 -33.34
CA ASP A 148 -6.97 4.98 -34.53
C ASP A 148 -7.30 3.49 -34.69
N GLY A 149 -7.50 2.75 -33.60
CA GLY A 149 -7.91 1.34 -33.62
C GLY A 149 -9.40 1.18 -33.89
N ALA A 150 -10.25 1.61 -32.96
CA ALA A 150 -11.71 1.60 -33.10
C ALA A 150 -12.24 2.84 -33.84
N ARG A 151 -11.63 3.16 -34.99
CA ARG A 151 -11.82 4.44 -35.70
C ARG A 151 -13.28 4.74 -36.06
N GLU A 152 -14.06 3.72 -36.40
CA GLU A 152 -15.49 3.89 -36.72
C GLU A 152 -16.29 4.37 -35.51
N ASP A 153 -16.04 3.79 -34.34
CA ASP A 153 -16.66 4.20 -33.08
C ASP A 153 -16.21 5.61 -32.68
N TYR A 154 -14.93 5.93 -32.87
CA TYR A 154 -14.41 7.28 -32.67
C TYR A 154 -15.13 8.30 -33.56
N LEU A 155 -15.29 8.02 -34.85
CA LEU A 155 -15.98 8.91 -35.80
C LEU A 155 -17.47 9.07 -35.48
N SER A 156 -18.16 8.00 -35.04
CA SER A 156 -19.59 8.08 -34.70
C SER A 156 -19.87 8.92 -33.46
N HIS A 157 -18.91 9.03 -32.55
CA HIS A 157 -19.02 9.85 -31.34
C HIS A 157 -18.49 11.28 -31.51
N ARG A 158 -17.92 11.59 -32.69
CA ARG A 158 -17.20 12.83 -32.93
C ARG A 158 -18.04 14.08 -32.73
N GLU A 159 -19.23 14.11 -33.29
CA GLU A 159 -20.07 15.30 -33.24
C GLU A 159 -20.62 15.53 -31.82
N LYS A 160 -20.96 14.45 -31.11
CA LYS A 160 -21.40 14.49 -29.71
C LYS A 160 -20.35 15.11 -28.80
N TRP A 161 -19.05 14.80 -28.98
CA TRP A 161 -18.00 15.42 -28.16
C TRP A 161 -17.80 16.91 -28.48
N ILE A 162 -17.95 17.34 -29.75
CA ILE A 162 -17.71 18.75 -30.10
C ILE A 162 -18.80 19.60 -29.43
N ALA A 163 -20.02 19.06 -29.41
CA ALA A 163 -21.15 19.67 -28.72
C ALA A 163 -21.01 19.66 -27.19
N ALA A 164 -20.35 18.66 -26.59
CA ALA A 164 -20.14 18.57 -25.13
C ALA A 164 -19.17 19.64 -24.58
N PHE A 165 -18.32 20.22 -25.42
CA PHE A 165 -17.34 21.24 -25.03
C PHE A 165 -17.48 22.56 -25.81
N PRO A 166 -18.64 23.25 -25.75
CA PRO A 166 -18.95 24.39 -26.60
C PRO A 166 -18.10 25.64 -26.26
N LYS A 167 -17.55 25.69 -25.03
CA LYS A 167 -16.74 26.82 -24.51
C LYS A 167 -15.23 26.67 -24.77
N LEU A 168 -14.77 25.62 -25.45
CA LEU A 168 -13.35 25.50 -25.83
C LEU A 168 -13.02 26.50 -26.94
N ARG A 169 -11.88 27.17 -26.82
CA ARG A 169 -11.32 28.03 -27.88
C ARG A 169 -11.12 27.19 -29.14
N ALA A 170 -11.20 27.82 -30.32
CA ALA A 170 -11.06 27.11 -31.60
C ALA A 170 -9.80 26.23 -31.66
N ASP A 171 -8.66 26.73 -31.17
CA ASP A 171 -7.39 26.01 -31.12
C ASP A 171 -7.40 24.77 -30.19
N ASP A 172 -8.21 24.78 -29.14
CA ASP A 172 -8.29 23.68 -28.16
C ASP A 172 -9.28 22.59 -28.58
N ARG A 173 -10.12 22.85 -29.60
CA ARG A 173 -11.08 21.87 -30.14
C ARG A 173 -10.41 20.61 -30.69
N VAL A 174 -9.14 20.70 -31.11
CA VAL A 174 -8.35 19.55 -31.57
C VAL A 174 -8.12 18.54 -30.43
N ASN A 175 -8.07 18.99 -29.18
CA ASN A 175 -7.90 18.14 -27.99
C ASN A 175 -9.23 17.72 -27.35
N ALA A 176 -10.36 18.25 -27.80
CA ALA A 176 -11.69 17.88 -27.29
C ALA A 176 -11.96 16.36 -27.27
N PRO A 177 -11.55 15.56 -28.29
CA PRO A 177 -11.74 14.11 -28.24
C PRO A 177 -10.96 13.44 -27.12
N LEU A 178 -9.74 13.92 -26.83
CA LEU A 178 -8.93 13.41 -25.73
C LEU A 178 -9.61 13.71 -24.38
N TYR A 179 -10.10 14.94 -24.18
CA TYR A 179 -10.83 15.31 -22.96
C TYR A 179 -12.12 14.50 -22.77
N TYR A 180 -12.85 14.25 -23.86
CA TYR A 180 -14.05 13.41 -23.82
C TYR A 180 -13.71 11.99 -23.38
N TRP A 181 -12.68 11.39 -23.98
CA TRP A 181 -12.20 10.07 -23.61
C TRP A 181 -11.76 10.02 -22.14
N GLU A 182 -10.99 11.02 -21.66
CA GLU A 182 -10.57 11.10 -20.26
C GLU A 182 -11.75 11.08 -19.27
N GLN A 183 -12.89 11.68 -19.66
CA GLN A 183 -14.09 11.77 -18.83
C GLN A 183 -15.06 10.59 -19.02
N SER A 184 -15.03 9.90 -20.16
CA SER A 184 -16.12 9.02 -20.58
C SER A 184 -15.70 7.61 -20.96
N TRP A 185 -14.40 7.27 -20.93
CA TRP A 185 -13.91 5.95 -21.35
C TRP A 185 -14.59 4.77 -20.64
N ASN A 186 -15.02 4.94 -19.39
CA ASN A 186 -15.69 3.90 -18.61
C ASN A 186 -17.23 3.98 -18.61
N THR A 187 -17.83 5.16 -18.86
CA THR A 187 -19.29 5.37 -18.83
C THR A 187 -19.93 5.24 -20.20
N ALA A 188 -19.26 5.72 -21.25
CA ALA A 188 -19.78 5.74 -22.61
C ALA A 188 -19.66 4.40 -23.35
N LYS A 189 -19.08 3.36 -22.70
CA LYS A 189 -18.86 2.02 -23.29
C LYS A 189 -18.18 2.09 -24.67
N LEU A 190 -17.15 2.93 -24.77
CA LEU A 190 -16.40 3.14 -26.01
C LEU A 190 -15.74 1.84 -26.45
N LYS A 191 -15.73 1.59 -27.77
CA LYS A 191 -14.96 0.48 -28.33
C LYS A 191 -13.48 0.84 -28.36
N TYR A 192 -12.61 -0.16 -28.25
CA TYR A 192 -11.17 0.04 -28.33
C TYR A 192 -10.49 -1.18 -28.93
N GLU A 193 -9.51 -0.94 -29.80
CA GLU A 193 -8.67 -1.98 -30.41
C GLU A 193 -7.25 -1.45 -30.56
N ILE A 194 -6.25 -2.33 -30.53
CA ILE A 194 -4.89 -1.89 -30.86
C ILE A 194 -4.89 -1.49 -32.35
N PRO A 195 -4.33 -0.34 -32.74
CA PRO A 195 -4.19 -0.01 -34.15
C PRO A 195 -3.39 -1.09 -34.89
N LYS A 196 -3.91 -1.54 -36.03
CA LYS A 196 -3.34 -2.66 -36.79
C LYS A 196 -1.83 -2.50 -37.01
N GLY A 197 -1.04 -3.50 -36.61
CA GLY A 197 0.41 -3.50 -36.77
C GLY A 197 1.17 -2.74 -35.67
N GLN A 198 0.48 -2.26 -34.63
CA GLN A 198 1.09 -1.56 -33.50
C GLN A 198 1.18 -2.41 -32.22
N GLU A 199 1.04 -3.72 -32.31
CA GLU A 199 1.05 -4.66 -31.17
C GLU A 199 2.38 -4.58 -30.43
N LYS A 200 3.49 -4.51 -31.17
CA LYS A 200 4.87 -4.41 -30.65
C LYS A 200 5.36 -2.97 -30.42
N PHE A 201 4.49 -1.98 -30.56
CA PHE A 201 4.86 -0.59 -30.25
C PHE A 201 4.77 -0.36 -28.75
N PRO A 202 5.59 0.53 -28.17
CA PRO A 202 5.46 0.89 -26.77
C PRO A 202 4.06 1.48 -26.53
N VAL A 203 3.42 1.08 -25.43
CA VAL A 203 2.14 1.64 -25.02
C VAL A 203 2.32 3.11 -24.64
N THR A 204 1.47 3.96 -25.17
CA THR A 204 1.48 5.41 -24.95
C THR A 204 0.10 5.88 -24.48
N PHE A 205 -0.06 7.18 -24.19
CA PHE A 205 -1.29 7.72 -23.58
C PHE A 205 -1.67 7.04 -22.25
N VAL A 206 -0.67 6.63 -21.48
CA VAL A 206 -0.81 6.02 -20.16
C VAL A 206 -0.32 6.99 -19.09
N SER A 207 -1.14 7.23 -18.07
CA SER A 207 -0.74 8.09 -16.96
C SER A 207 0.20 7.35 -16.00
N TRP A 208 0.84 8.09 -15.09
CA TRP A 208 1.67 7.48 -14.05
C TRP A 208 0.87 6.50 -13.18
N ARG A 209 -0.40 6.82 -12.90
CA ARG A 209 -1.29 5.91 -12.15
C ARG A 209 -1.66 4.67 -12.95
N ASP A 210 -1.87 4.79 -14.26
CA ASP A 210 -2.15 3.64 -15.12
C ASP A 210 -0.93 2.71 -15.22
N ALA A 211 0.26 3.28 -15.35
CA ALA A 211 1.53 2.56 -15.37
C ALA A 211 1.75 1.80 -14.05
N LEU A 212 1.42 2.41 -12.89
CA LEU A 212 1.47 1.72 -11.60
C LEU A 212 0.44 0.60 -11.47
N ARG A 213 -0.79 0.78 -11.97
CA ARG A 213 -1.81 -0.28 -11.95
C ARG A 213 -1.39 -1.47 -12.79
N PHE A 214 -0.83 -1.22 -13.97
CA PHE A 214 -0.24 -2.26 -14.79
C PHE A 214 0.90 -2.97 -14.04
N ALA A 215 1.83 -2.22 -13.44
CA ALA A 215 2.96 -2.81 -12.73
C ALA A 215 2.49 -3.67 -11.54
N ALA A 216 1.51 -3.19 -10.76
CA ALA A 216 0.89 -3.96 -9.68
C ALA A 216 0.24 -5.26 -10.18
N TRP A 217 -0.53 -5.19 -11.28
CA TRP A 217 -1.15 -6.37 -11.89
C TRP A 217 -0.12 -7.38 -12.40
N ALA A 218 0.98 -6.89 -12.98
CA ALA A 218 2.07 -7.69 -13.51
C ALA A 218 3.03 -8.25 -12.44
N GLY A 219 2.82 -7.98 -11.15
CA GLY A 219 3.73 -8.41 -10.10
C GLY A 219 5.06 -7.67 -10.03
N MET A 220 5.06 -6.43 -10.53
CA MET A 220 6.23 -5.59 -10.77
C MET A 220 6.03 -4.18 -10.23
N ARG A 221 6.96 -3.28 -10.54
CA ARG A 221 6.88 -1.86 -10.18
C ARG A 221 7.47 -0.99 -11.30
N LEU A 222 7.29 0.32 -11.17
CA LEU A 222 8.09 1.26 -11.96
C LEU A 222 9.54 1.30 -11.44
N PRO A 223 10.53 1.51 -12.32
CA PRO A 223 11.91 1.74 -11.89
C PRO A 223 12.01 3.03 -11.08
N THR A 224 12.95 3.05 -10.15
CA THR A 224 13.37 4.31 -9.53
C THR A 224 14.26 5.10 -10.47
N GLU A 225 14.38 6.41 -10.24
CA GLU A 225 15.26 7.24 -11.07
C GLU A 225 16.74 6.77 -11.05
N PRO A 226 17.35 6.40 -9.90
CA PRO A 226 18.71 5.84 -9.87
C PRO A 226 18.82 4.48 -10.58
N GLU A 227 17.82 3.62 -10.46
CA GLU A 227 17.79 2.32 -11.16
C GLU A 227 17.73 2.49 -12.68
N TRP A 228 16.85 3.37 -13.16
CA TRP A 228 16.76 3.71 -14.57
C TRP A 228 18.10 4.27 -15.09
N THR A 229 18.71 5.15 -14.30
CA THR A 229 20.01 5.77 -14.63
C THR A 229 21.12 4.73 -14.69
N LEU A 230 21.17 3.79 -13.74
CA LEU A 230 22.13 2.69 -13.76
C LEU A 230 21.99 1.82 -15.00
N ALA A 231 20.75 1.49 -15.37
CA ALA A 231 20.49 0.72 -16.58
C ALA A 231 20.94 1.44 -17.86
N ALA A 232 20.89 2.78 -17.86
CA ALA A 232 21.30 3.62 -18.97
C ALA A 232 22.83 3.83 -19.05
N ASN A 233 23.54 3.97 -17.92
CA ASN A 233 24.95 4.37 -17.90
C ASN A 233 25.95 3.30 -17.42
N GLY A 234 25.49 2.24 -16.76
CA GLY A 234 26.35 1.17 -16.25
C GLY A 234 27.12 1.49 -14.97
N GLY A 235 26.79 2.58 -14.27
CA GLY A 235 27.57 3.08 -13.14
C GLY A 235 28.69 4.03 -13.54
N GLU A 236 28.81 4.35 -14.83
CA GLU A 236 29.77 5.34 -15.35
C GLU A 236 29.12 6.72 -15.49
N ARG A 237 29.91 7.79 -15.32
CA ARG A 237 29.44 9.16 -15.57
C ARG A 237 29.36 9.39 -17.07
N LYS A 238 28.14 9.25 -17.63
CA LYS A 238 27.80 9.52 -19.02
C LYS A 238 26.68 10.55 -19.11
N GLU A 239 26.80 11.50 -20.05
CA GLU A 239 25.74 12.48 -20.31
C GLU A 239 24.58 11.87 -21.12
N PHE A 240 24.92 11.01 -22.10
CA PHE A 240 24.01 10.27 -22.96
C PHE A 240 24.30 8.78 -22.89
N VAL A 241 23.33 7.94 -23.28
CA VAL A 241 23.49 6.47 -23.31
C VAL A 241 24.71 6.05 -24.17
N PHE A 242 24.98 6.82 -25.22
CA PHE A 242 26.04 6.59 -26.19
C PHE A 242 27.34 7.38 -25.92
N GLY A 243 27.46 8.13 -24.82
CA GLY A 243 28.69 8.86 -24.48
C GLY A 243 28.49 10.20 -23.78
N ASN A 244 29.55 11.00 -23.73
CA ASN A 244 29.54 12.31 -23.05
C ASN A 244 29.24 13.50 -23.97
N GLU A 245 29.38 13.30 -25.27
CA GLU A 245 29.22 14.36 -26.26
C GLU A 245 28.04 14.03 -27.17
N TRP A 246 27.36 15.09 -27.62
CA TRP A 246 26.30 14.98 -28.61
C TRP A 246 26.90 15.05 -30.01
N ASP A 247 26.66 14.02 -30.82
CA ASP A 247 26.97 13.99 -32.25
C ASP A 247 25.68 13.79 -33.03
N GLU A 248 25.33 14.70 -33.95
CA GLU A 248 24.12 14.59 -34.77
C GLU A 248 24.09 13.33 -35.64
N LYS A 249 25.24 12.72 -35.95
CA LYS A 249 25.30 11.42 -36.65
C LYS A 249 24.56 10.32 -35.89
N VAL A 250 24.45 10.45 -34.56
CA VAL A 250 23.67 9.52 -33.73
C VAL A 250 22.21 9.47 -34.15
N LEU A 251 21.65 10.54 -34.73
CA LEU A 251 20.27 10.55 -35.22
C LEU A 251 20.07 9.51 -36.33
N GLY A 252 21.02 9.34 -37.24
CA GLY A 252 20.95 8.30 -38.27
C GLY A 252 20.96 6.90 -37.65
N GLU A 253 21.83 6.67 -36.67
CA GLU A 253 21.93 5.39 -35.95
C GLU A 253 20.69 5.08 -35.09
N LEU A 254 20.04 6.11 -34.56
CA LEU A 254 18.75 6.03 -33.85
C LEU A 254 17.54 5.93 -34.79
N LYS A 255 17.77 5.98 -36.11
CA LYS A 255 16.73 6.06 -37.16
C LYS A 255 15.81 7.28 -36.99
N MET A 256 16.34 8.39 -36.48
CA MET A 256 15.64 9.64 -36.18
C MET A 256 16.22 10.85 -36.96
N SER A 257 16.97 10.60 -38.03
CA SER A 257 17.58 11.64 -38.87
C SER A 257 16.57 12.39 -39.73
N ASP A 258 15.57 11.69 -40.26
CA ASP A 258 14.59 12.28 -41.17
C ASP A 258 13.30 12.66 -40.46
N LEU A 259 12.76 13.85 -40.74
CA LEU A 259 11.49 14.33 -40.16
C LEU A 259 10.33 13.36 -40.38
N ARG A 260 10.34 12.58 -41.46
CA ARG A 260 9.35 11.54 -41.78
C ARG A 260 9.49 10.28 -40.92
N ASP A 261 10.67 10.07 -40.34
CA ASP A 261 11.00 8.94 -39.48
C ASP A 261 10.88 9.27 -37.99
N ILE A 262 10.66 10.55 -37.63
CA ILE A 262 10.39 11.00 -36.27
C ILE A 262 8.93 10.69 -35.90
N LYS A 263 8.69 9.40 -35.67
CA LYS A 263 7.42 8.83 -35.23
C LYS A 263 7.69 7.68 -34.29
N LEU A 264 6.65 7.24 -33.60
CA LEU A 264 6.70 6.03 -32.79
C LEU A 264 7.05 4.82 -33.68
N LYS A 265 7.78 3.86 -33.12
CA LYS A 265 8.26 2.64 -33.80
C LYS A 265 8.09 1.43 -32.87
N PRO A 266 8.12 0.18 -33.40
CA PRO A 266 8.20 -1.01 -32.56
C PRO A 266 9.37 -0.93 -31.57
N VAL A 267 9.23 -1.58 -30.41
CA VAL A 267 10.33 -1.71 -29.45
C VAL A 267 11.55 -2.40 -30.10
N GLY A 268 12.75 -1.96 -29.72
CA GLY A 268 14.04 -2.36 -30.28
C GLY A 268 14.42 -1.67 -31.60
N ALA A 269 13.55 -0.83 -32.16
CA ALA A 269 13.81 -0.20 -33.45
C ALA A 269 14.89 0.89 -33.42
N MET A 270 15.20 1.45 -32.24
CA MET A 270 16.18 2.55 -32.07
C MET A 270 17.64 2.12 -32.25
N GLY A 271 17.91 0.82 -32.40
CA GLY A 271 19.25 0.32 -32.69
C GLY A 271 20.21 0.35 -31.50
N PRO A 272 21.47 -0.08 -31.71
CA PRO A 272 22.42 -0.35 -30.62
C PRO A 272 22.88 0.91 -29.87
N ARG A 273 22.79 2.11 -30.44
CA ARG A 273 23.15 3.36 -29.74
C ARG A 273 22.20 3.75 -28.61
N ALA A 274 20.95 3.29 -28.68
CA ALA A 274 19.99 3.45 -27.60
C ALA A 274 20.07 2.33 -26.55
N ARG A 275 21.02 1.40 -26.70
CA ARG A 275 21.17 0.25 -25.81
C ARG A 275 22.06 0.62 -24.62
N GLY A 276 21.53 0.45 -23.41
CA GLY A 276 22.31 0.54 -22.17
C GLY A 276 23.28 -0.65 -22.02
N PRO A 277 24.29 -0.54 -21.14
CA PRO A 277 25.36 -1.54 -21.01
C PRO A 277 24.89 -2.93 -20.58
N PHE A 278 23.71 -3.03 -19.97
CA PHE A 278 23.11 -4.31 -19.57
C PHE A 278 22.15 -4.90 -20.64
N GLY A 279 22.11 -4.34 -21.85
CA GLY A 279 21.30 -4.87 -22.96
C GLY A 279 19.88 -4.29 -23.05
N HIS A 280 19.52 -3.34 -22.20
CA HIS A 280 18.24 -2.63 -22.24
C HIS A 280 18.19 -1.70 -23.44
N GLU A 281 17.18 -1.84 -24.29
CA GLU A 281 17.04 -1.08 -25.53
C GLU A 281 16.05 0.07 -25.34
N ASP A 282 16.07 0.99 -26.30
CA ASP A 282 15.22 2.18 -26.33
C ASP A 282 15.32 3.09 -25.10
N MET A 283 16.48 3.10 -24.42
CA MET A 283 16.71 3.93 -23.22
C MET A 283 16.67 5.44 -23.52
N VAL A 284 16.68 5.82 -24.80
CA VAL A 284 16.63 7.21 -25.24
C VAL A 284 15.72 7.39 -26.46
N GLY A 285 14.86 8.40 -26.42
CA GLY A 285 14.25 8.97 -27.61
C GLY A 285 13.07 8.23 -28.24
N GLN A 286 12.63 7.09 -27.71
CA GLN A 286 11.41 6.42 -28.21
C GLN A 286 10.17 7.02 -27.53
N VAL A 287 10.03 6.78 -26.23
CA VAL A 287 8.99 7.36 -25.37
C VAL A 287 9.63 7.83 -24.07
N TRP A 288 9.06 8.87 -23.47
CA TRP A 288 9.33 9.22 -22.09
C TRP A 288 8.86 8.07 -21.21
N GLU A 289 9.64 7.74 -20.18
CA GLU A 289 9.35 6.60 -19.32
C GLU A 289 9.12 7.03 -17.87
N TRP A 290 7.95 6.68 -17.34
CA TRP A 290 7.59 6.95 -15.95
C TRP A 290 8.53 6.25 -14.94
N VAL A 291 8.96 7.00 -13.91
CA VAL A 291 9.73 6.48 -12.77
C VAL A 291 9.04 6.76 -11.42
N ILE A 292 9.51 6.13 -10.35
CA ILE A 292 9.05 6.30 -8.97
C ILE A 292 10.21 6.74 -8.05
N PRO A 293 9.99 7.39 -6.88
CA PRO A 293 8.77 8.00 -6.34
C PRO A 293 8.32 9.28 -7.04
N LEU A 294 7.13 9.77 -6.65
CA LEU A 294 6.73 11.16 -6.92
C LEU A 294 7.68 12.12 -6.22
N GLY A 295 7.76 13.35 -6.74
CA GLY A 295 8.52 14.42 -6.12
C GLY A 295 9.56 15.01 -7.05
N TYR A 296 9.17 16.04 -7.79
CA TYR A 296 10.13 16.84 -8.54
C TYR A 296 10.82 17.85 -7.62
N ALA A 297 11.89 17.39 -6.99
CA ALA A 297 12.75 18.13 -6.06
C ALA A 297 14.25 17.88 -6.40
N PRO A 298 15.21 18.62 -5.81
CA PRO A 298 16.63 18.38 -6.04
C PRO A 298 17.00 16.91 -5.75
N GLN A 299 17.76 16.30 -6.65
CA GLN A 299 18.24 14.92 -6.44
C GLN A 299 19.28 14.84 -5.32
N ALA A 300 20.13 15.87 -5.24
CA ALA A 300 21.17 15.99 -4.23
C ALA A 300 20.60 16.41 -2.87
N GLU A 301 21.37 16.14 -1.81
CA GLU A 301 21.07 16.66 -0.49
C GLU A 301 20.99 18.19 -0.50
N LYS A 302 20.09 18.75 0.32
CA LYS A 302 19.77 20.18 0.36
C LYS A 302 21.00 21.08 0.37
N LYS A 303 21.97 20.81 1.25
CA LYS A 303 23.21 21.61 1.37
C LYS A 303 24.05 21.59 0.10
N LEU A 304 24.15 20.43 -0.56
CA LEU A 304 24.93 20.27 -1.79
C LEU A 304 24.24 20.98 -2.96
N PHE A 305 22.91 20.82 -3.07
CA PHE A 305 22.11 21.54 -4.05
C PHE A 305 22.25 23.06 -3.87
N GLU A 306 22.04 23.59 -2.66
CA GLU A 306 22.12 25.03 -2.37
C GLU A 306 23.49 25.62 -2.72
N LYS A 307 24.58 24.88 -2.41
CA LYS A 307 25.94 25.27 -2.78
C LYS A 307 26.09 25.39 -4.31
N GLN A 308 25.60 24.41 -5.06
CA GLN A 308 25.70 24.41 -6.52
C GLN A 308 24.77 25.44 -7.16
N ASP A 309 23.55 25.64 -6.64
CA ASP A 309 22.62 26.68 -7.10
C ASP A 309 23.21 28.07 -6.91
N GLN A 310 23.85 28.32 -5.75
CA GLN A 310 24.52 29.58 -5.49
C GLN A 310 25.73 29.79 -6.42
N ALA A 311 26.50 28.73 -6.69
CA ALA A 311 27.59 28.78 -7.66
C ALA A 311 27.08 29.11 -9.07
N LEU A 312 25.99 28.48 -9.50
CA LEU A 312 25.34 28.76 -10.79
C LEU A 312 24.88 30.22 -10.89
N ARG A 313 24.29 30.77 -9.82
CA ARG A 313 23.81 32.16 -9.75
C ARG A 313 24.92 33.21 -9.77
N ARG A 314 26.17 32.85 -9.47
CA ARG A 314 27.32 33.78 -9.56
C ARG A 314 27.69 34.09 -11.01
N ASP A 315 27.27 33.28 -11.97
CA ASP A 315 27.46 33.58 -13.39
C ASP A 315 26.77 34.90 -13.76
N LYS A 316 27.56 35.83 -14.32
CA LYS A 316 27.12 37.20 -14.58
C LYS A 316 26.14 37.31 -15.76
N LYS A 317 26.13 36.33 -16.67
CA LYS A 317 25.34 36.38 -17.92
C LYS A 317 23.99 35.71 -17.73
N LEU A 318 24.00 34.41 -17.43
CA LEU A 318 22.81 33.57 -17.30
C LEU A 318 22.39 33.41 -15.83
N GLY A 319 23.35 33.15 -14.94
CA GLY A 319 23.10 32.78 -13.55
C GLY A 319 22.26 33.79 -12.77
N LYS A 320 22.63 35.08 -12.84
CA LYS A 320 21.92 36.18 -12.15
C LYS A 320 20.47 36.36 -12.61
N ARG A 321 20.12 35.91 -13.81
CA ARG A 321 18.78 36.08 -14.41
C ARG A 321 17.86 34.91 -14.11
N LEU A 322 18.35 33.88 -13.41
CA LEU A 322 17.52 32.73 -13.06
C LEU A 322 16.49 33.11 -11.99
N PRO A 323 15.19 32.79 -12.19
CA PRO A 323 14.18 32.94 -11.14
C PRO A 323 14.47 31.97 -9.98
N ASP A 324 13.61 31.88 -8.98
CA ASP A 324 13.78 30.84 -7.96
C ASP A 324 13.50 29.43 -8.49
N ALA A 325 14.12 28.43 -7.85
CA ALA A 325 13.93 27.04 -8.20
C ALA A 325 12.47 26.64 -7.95
N GLN A 326 11.82 26.05 -8.95
CA GLN A 326 10.46 25.57 -8.84
C GLN A 326 10.47 24.07 -8.58
N PHE A 327 9.95 23.66 -7.43
CA PHE A 327 9.75 22.26 -7.08
C PHE A 327 8.28 21.90 -7.18
N ARG A 328 8.00 20.65 -7.52
CA ARG A 328 6.63 20.14 -7.69
C ARG A 328 6.51 18.77 -7.01
N PRO A 329 6.28 18.74 -5.69
CA PRO A 329 6.28 17.49 -4.92
C PRO A 329 5.21 16.50 -5.39
N GLU A 330 4.10 17.00 -5.93
CA GLU A 330 3.01 16.23 -6.52
C GLU A 330 3.25 15.74 -7.97
N SER A 331 4.32 16.17 -8.63
CA SER A 331 4.62 15.73 -10.00
C SER A 331 5.29 14.36 -10.02
N ALA A 332 4.92 13.55 -11.02
CA ALA A 332 5.66 12.38 -11.43
C ALA A 332 6.82 12.79 -12.35
N ILE A 333 7.84 11.94 -12.42
CA ILE A 333 9.02 12.17 -13.25
C ILE A 333 9.00 11.16 -14.40
N ALA A 334 9.34 11.63 -15.59
CA ALA A 334 9.68 10.77 -16.72
C ALA A 334 11.13 11.00 -17.18
N LYS A 335 11.74 9.93 -17.72
CA LYS A 335 13.15 9.86 -18.17
C LYS A 335 13.24 9.48 -19.66
N GLY A 336 14.41 9.69 -20.27
CA GLY A 336 14.76 9.15 -21.60
C GLY A 336 14.41 10.01 -22.82
N GLY A 337 13.57 11.04 -22.68
CA GLY A 337 13.10 11.78 -23.86
C GLY A 337 12.10 10.96 -24.68
N SER A 338 11.65 11.49 -25.82
CA SER A 338 10.73 10.78 -26.74
C SER A 338 11.08 11.11 -28.17
N PHE A 339 10.35 10.56 -29.14
CA PHE A 339 10.59 10.92 -30.54
C PHE A 339 10.41 12.43 -30.80
N PHE A 340 9.54 13.12 -30.05
CA PHE A 340 9.39 14.58 -30.08
C PHE A 340 10.64 15.36 -29.64
N THR A 341 11.56 14.73 -28.91
CA THR A 341 12.85 15.33 -28.54
C THR A 341 13.63 15.70 -29.80
N PHE A 342 13.58 14.84 -30.82
CA PHE A 342 14.30 15.04 -32.07
C PHE A 342 13.56 15.99 -33.03
N SER A 343 12.22 15.93 -33.07
CA SER A 343 11.43 16.85 -33.92
C SER A 343 11.63 18.31 -33.52
N ASN A 344 11.76 18.57 -32.22
CA ASN A 344 11.95 19.92 -31.67
C ASN A 344 13.44 20.32 -31.57
N LYS A 345 14.37 19.42 -31.93
CA LYS A 345 15.82 19.58 -31.73
C LYS A 345 16.20 19.97 -30.29
N ASP A 346 15.45 19.48 -29.30
CA ASP A 346 15.70 19.76 -27.88
C ASP A 346 16.47 18.60 -27.22
N PHE A 347 17.68 18.36 -27.72
CA PHE A 347 18.51 17.20 -27.40
C PHE A 347 18.90 17.08 -25.91
N VAL A 348 18.71 18.15 -25.14
CA VAL A 348 18.83 18.16 -23.67
C VAL A 348 17.93 17.10 -23.03
N GLN A 349 16.78 16.81 -23.64
CA GLN A 349 15.83 15.81 -23.17
C GLN A 349 16.34 14.36 -23.31
N ALA A 350 17.31 14.13 -24.19
CA ALA A 350 17.92 12.82 -24.41
C ALA A 350 19.03 12.49 -23.40
N ARG A 351 19.41 13.44 -22.53
CA ARG A 351 20.42 13.23 -21.49
C ARG A 351 19.89 12.23 -20.45
N ILE A 352 20.78 11.37 -19.95
CA ILE A 352 20.46 10.37 -18.92
C ILE A 352 19.93 11.06 -17.66
N ASN A 353 20.53 12.18 -17.27
CA ASN A 353 20.12 12.94 -16.09
C ASN A 353 18.86 13.78 -16.30
N CYS A 354 18.35 13.95 -17.54
CA CYS A 354 17.18 14.79 -17.79
C CYS A 354 15.94 14.27 -17.05
N ARG A 355 15.13 15.19 -16.54
CA ARG A 355 13.93 14.92 -15.75
C ARG A 355 12.77 15.74 -16.26
N ALA A 356 11.72 15.08 -16.73
CA ALA A 356 10.48 15.75 -17.11
C ALA A 356 9.46 15.67 -15.95
N PRO A 357 9.16 16.78 -15.26
CA PRO A 357 8.06 16.81 -14.29
C PRO A 357 6.72 16.90 -15.02
N LEU A 358 5.87 15.90 -14.81
CA LEU A 358 4.55 15.79 -15.43
C LEU A 358 3.50 15.54 -14.34
N ALA A 359 2.25 15.94 -14.60
CA ALA A 359 1.16 15.64 -13.68
C ALA A 359 0.89 14.13 -13.67
N VAL A 360 0.47 13.58 -12.52
CA VAL A 360 0.26 12.13 -12.36
C VAL A 360 -0.79 11.53 -13.29
N GLU A 361 -1.74 12.36 -13.75
CA GLU A 361 -2.77 11.96 -14.72
C GLU A 361 -2.44 12.33 -16.17
N GLN A 362 -1.31 12.99 -16.40
CA GLN A 362 -0.94 13.45 -17.74
C GLN A 362 -0.71 12.25 -18.68
N THR A 363 -1.29 12.34 -19.87
CA THR A 363 -1.11 11.37 -20.95
C THR A 363 -0.63 12.10 -22.20
N MET A 364 0.20 11.45 -23.02
CA MET A 364 0.59 11.95 -24.35
C MET A 364 1.13 10.81 -25.22
N GLU A 365 1.21 11.05 -26.52
CA GLU A 365 1.71 10.10 -27.52
C GLU A 365 3.19 9.73 -27.30
N GLY A 366 3.99 10.65 -26.78
CA GLY A 366 5.42 10.41 -26.51
C GLY A 366 5.72 9.90 -25.10
N LEU A 367 4.74 9.36 -24.36
CA LEU A 367 4.89 9.00 -22.94
C LEU A 367 4.32 7.62 -22.67
N GLY A 368 5.20 6.74 -22.19
CA GLY A 368 4.93 5.37 -21.80
C GLY A 368 5.71 5.02 -20.53
N PHE A 369 6.07 3.75 -20.38
CA PHE A 369 6.84 3.27 -19.24
C PHE A 369 7.47 1.92 -19.51
N ARG A 370 8.44 1.56 -18.68
CA ARG A 370 8.95 0.20 -18.52
C ARG A 370 8.80 -0.24 -17.07
N VAL A 371 8.94 -1.53 -16.84
CA VAL A 371 8.78 -2.15 -15.51
C VAL A 371 10.10 -2.63 -14.96
N ALA A 372 10.22 -2.57 -13.64
CA ALA A 372 11.31 -3.10 -12.85
C ALA A 372 10.80 -4.16 -11.88
N LYS A 373 11.69 -5.05 -11.47
CA LYS A 373 11.40 -6.13 -10.55
C LYS A 373 12.59 -6.39 -9.63
N THR A 374 12.33 -6.53 -8.33
CA THR A 374 13.34 -6.96 -7.36
C THR A 374 13.49 -8.47 -7.34
N LYS A 375 14.55 -8.96 -6.70
CA LYS A 375 14.72 -10.40 -6.42
C LYS A 375 13.79 -10.91 -5.31
N ARG A 376 13.10 -10.01 -4.59
CA ARG A 376 12.26 -10.38 -3.44
C ARG A 376 10.87 -10.75 -3.92
N ALA A 377 10.46 -11.96 -3.57
CA ALA A 377 9.15 -12.48 -3.92
C ALA A 377 7.99 -11.61 -3.37
N ALA A 378 7.06 -11.27 -4.24
CA ALA A 378 5.87 -10.43 -4.07
C ALA A 378 6.13 -9.03 -3.47
N TYR A 379 7.38 -8.58 -3.43
CA TYR A 379 7.76 -7.27 -2.90
C TYR A 379 7.25 -6.15 -3.82
N ASP A 380 7.46 -6.30 -5.12
CA ASP A 380 7.14 -5.28 -6.11
C ASP A 380 5.62 -5.05 -6.22
N THR A 381 4.82 -6.12 -6.16
CA THR A 381 3.37 -6.08 -6.04
C THR A 381 2.95 -5.27 -4.82
N SER A 382 3.50 -5.58 -3.65
CA SER A 382 3.22 -4.85 -2.41
C SER A 382 3.57 -3.38 -2.51
N MET A 383 4.74 -3.07 -3.06
CA MET A 383 5.17 -1.69 -3.27
C MET A 383 4.20 -0.92 -4.18
N SER A 384 3.83 -1.50 -5.32
CA SER A 384 2.93 -0.86 -6.30
C SER A 384 1.51 -0.71 -5.74
N VAL A 385 0.96 -1.74 -5.11
CA VAL A 385 -0.38 -1.73 -4.51
C VAL A 385 -0.47 -0.70 -3.38
N LEU A 386 0.48 -0.67 -2.45
CA LEU A 386 0.48 0.29 -1.34
C LEU A 386 0.65 1.75 -1.80
N LYS A 387 1.23 1.97 -2.98
CA LYS A 387 1.32 3.32 -3.59
C LYS A 387 0.03 3.75 -4.30
N LEU A 388 -0.76 2.80 -4.79
CA LEU A 388 -2.06 3.06 -5.39
C LEU A 388 -3.15 3.26 -4.34
N ASN A 389 -3.13 2.40 -3.32
CA ASN A 389 -4.15 2.28 -2.30
C ASN A 389 -3.50 2.35 -0.93
N PHE A 390 -3.55 3.52 -0.29
CA PHE A 390 -3.24 3.60 1.13
C PHE A 390 -4.55 3.45 1.91
N PRO A 391 -4.72 2.43 2.76
CA PRO A 391 -5.98 2.21 3.44
C PRO A 391 -6.25 3.36 4.42
N SER A 392 -7.41 4.00 4.32
CA SER A 392 -7.82 5.08 5.23
C SER A 392 -7.97 4.63 6.68
N TRP A 393 -8.11 3.32 6.90
CA TRP A 393 -8.21 2.72 8.23
C TRP A 393 -6.86 2.47 8.91
N LEU A 394 -5.73 2.55 8.19
CA LEU A 394 -4.41 2.49 8.82
C LEU A 394 -4.28 3.75 9.70
N SER A 395 -4.00 3.60 10.99
CA SER A 395 -3.91 4.78 11.87
C SER A 395 -2.75 5.69 11.45
N SER A 396 -2.87 7.00 11.69
CA SER A 396 -1.87 8.00 11.28
C SER A 396 -0.45 7.74 11.82
N ASN A 397 -0.33 6.93 12.88
CA ASN A 397 0.94 6.66 13.57
C ASN A 397 1.55 5.30 13.18
N LYS A 398 0.88 4.54 12.31
CA LYS A 398 1.34 3.24 11.84
C LYS A 398 1.76 3.34 10.37
N GLU A 399 2.89 2.71 10.06
CA GLU A 399 3.44 2.68 8.71
C GLU A 399 3.74 1.24 8.31
N THR A 400 3.57 0.91 7.05
CA THR A 400 3.97 -0.40 6.51
C THR A 400 5.49 -0.48 6.41
N VAL A 401 6.09 -1.55 6.93
CA VAL A 401 7.53 -1.81 6.89
C VAL A 401 7.83 -2.73 5.71
N LEU A 402 7.83 -2.16 4.50
CA LEU A 402 8.13 -2.90 3.27
C LEU A 402 9.49 -3.61 3.33
N GLY A 403 10.47 -3.05 4.01
CA GLY A 403 11.79 -3.68 4.20
C GLY A 403 11.72 -5.07 4.82
N GLU A 404 10.72 -5.34 5.66
CA GLU A 404 10.51 -6.61 6.36
C GLU A 404 9.42 -7.48 5.71
N GLN A 405 8.90 -7.10 4.53
CA GLN A 405 7.92 -7.89 3.81
C GLN A 405 8.43 -9.32 3.51
N ALA A 406 7.53 -10.30 3.61
CA ALA A 406 7.75 -11.61 3.01
C ALA A 406 6.63 -11.93 2.02
N GLY A 407 7.01 -12.62 0.95
CA GLY A 407 6.08 -13.04 -0.08
C GLY A 407 6.55 -14.31 -0.77
N ILE A 408 5.59 -14.95 -1.42
CA ILE A 408 5.82 -15.98 -2.44
C ILE A 408 5.12 -15.52 -3.71
N GLU A 409 5.69 -15.84 -4.86
CA GLU A 409 5.08 -15.52 -6.14
C GLU A 409 5.49 -16.50 -7.22
N ARG A 410 4.67 -16.57 -8.27
CA ARG A 410 4.94 -17.33 -9.50
C ARG A 410 4.18 -16.71 -10.66
N TYR A 411 4.77 -16.81 -11.84
CA TYR A 411 4.16 -16.41 -13.09
C TYR A 411 3.74 -17.62 -13.90
N GLU A 412 2.66 -17.44 -14.65
CA GLU A 412 2.32 -18.27 -15.80
C GLU A 412 2.51 -17.41 -17.05
N LEU A 413 3.29 -17.91 -18.00
CA LEU A 413 3.69 -17.16 -19.18
C LEU A 413 3.14 -17.82 -20.44
N GLU A 414 2.79 -17.02 -21.45
CA GLU A 414 2.41 -17.54 -22.76
C GLU A 414 3.64 -18.10 -23.51
N SER A 415 3.39 -18.79 -24.63
CA SER A 415 4.45 -19.27 -25.52
C SER A 415 5.38 -18.12 -25.93
N GLY A 416 6.68 -18.26 -25.66
CA GLY A 416 7.69 -17.21 -25.86
C GLY A 416 8.14 -16.49 -24.57
N GLY A 417 7.41 -16.64 -23.47
CA GLY A 417 7.87 -16.18 -22.14
C GLY A 417 7.82 -14.67 -21.88
N GLU A 418 7.39 -13.85 -22.85
CA GLU A 418 7.35 -12.38 -22.71
C GLU A 418 6.01 -11.85 -22.20
N ILE A 419 4.93 -12.60 -22.40
CA ILE A 419 3.56 -12.21 -22.05
C ILE A 419 3.12 -12.95 -20.78
N ILE A 420 2.65 -12.19 -19.80
CA ILE A 420 2.12 -12.72 -18.55
C ILE A 420 0.68 -13.18 -18.79
N ALA A 421 0.45 -14.48 -18.67
CA ALA A 421 -0.89 -15.07 -18.69
C ALA A 421 -1.56 -14.88 -17.33
N ASN A 422 -0.88 -15.31 -16.25
CA ASN A 422 -1.34 -15.12 -14.87
C ASN A 422 -0.18 -14.76 -13.94
N TYR A 423 -0.53 -14.07 -12.86
CA TYR A 423 0.39 -13.74 -11.78
C TYR A 423 -0.20 -14.11 -10.43
N HIS A 424 0.54 -14.92 -9.69
CA HIS A 424 0.10 -15.47 -8.42
C HIS A 424 1.05 -15.01 -7.33
N ALA A 425 0.50 -14.45 -6.26
CA ALA A 425 1.30 -13.96 -5.15
C ALA A 425 0.52 -13.94 -3.85
N ILE A 426 1.26 -14.20 -2.77
CA ILE A 426 0.86 -13.87 -1.41
C ILE A 426 1.98 -13.03 -0.82
N SER A 427 1.62 -11.90 -0.21
CA SER A 427 2.56 -10.98 0.37
C SER A 427 2.03 -10.48 1.71
N VAL A 428 2.88 -10.52 2.73
CA VAL A 428 2.56 -9.99 4.06
C VAL A 428 3.55 -8.89 4.38
N VAL A 429 3.02 -7.68 4.52
CA VAL A 429 3.77 -6.46 4.82
C VAL A 429 3.49 -6.06 6.27
N PRO A 430 4.44 -6.26 7.20
CA PRO A 430 4.22 -5.91 8.60
C PRO A 430 4.05 -4.39 8.77
N ILE A 431 3.44 -3.99 9.88
CA ILE A 431 3.35 -2.58 10.29
C ILE A 431 4.38 -2.23 11.36
N SER A 432 4.70 -0.95 11.49
CA SER A 432 5.73 -0.43 12.39
C SER A 432 5.46 -0.72 13.87
N TYR A 433 4.19 -0.68 14.29
CA TYR A 433 3.79 -0.93 15.68
C TYR A 433 2.42 -1.63 15.75
N ALA A 434 2.34 -2.69 16.55
CA ALA A 434 1.08 -3.38 16.82
C ALA A 434 0.18 -2.62 17.82
N SER A 435 0.75 -1.74 18.66
CA SER A 435 0.05 -1.03 19.73
C SER A 435 0.60 0.38 19.95
N ASP A 436 -0.26 1.30 20.40
CA ASP A 436 0.08 2.68 20.78
C ASP A 436 0.72 2.79 22.18
N HIS A 437 0.82 1.68 22.93
CA HIS A 437 1.48 1.69 24.24
C HIS A 437 2.98 2.00 24.10
N LYS A 438 3.49 2.87 24.99
CA LYS A 438 4.90 3.31 24.96
C LYS A 438 5.91 2.20 25.25
N ASN A 439 5.54 1.21 26.07
CA ASN A 439 6.37 0.05 26.44
C ASN A 439 5.48 -1.20 26.56
N PRO A 440 5.03 -1.79 25.44
CA PRO A 440 4.13 -2.92 25.48
C PRO A 440 4.89 -4.20 25.86
N THR A 441 4.48 -4.88 26.94
CA THR A 441 4.95 -6.25 27.23
C THR A 441 4.07 -7.28 26.52
N THR A 442 4.55 -8.49 26.29
CA THR A 442 3.74 -9.57 25.68
C THR A 442 2.41 -9.79 26.40
N PRO A 443 2.36 -9.89 27.75
CA PRO A 443 1.08 -10.03 28.46
C PRO A 443 0.16 -8.82 28.28
N LEU A 444 0.71 -7.60 28.22
CA LEU A 444 -0.07 -6.39 27.99
C LEU A 444 -0.64 -6.34 26.57
N LEU A 445 0.12 -6.80 25.56
CA LEU A 445 -0.38 -6.92 24.19
C LEU A 445 -1.49 -7.97 24.10
N GLN A 446 -1.31 -9.11 24.75
CA GLN A 446 -2.33 -10.17 24.81
C GLN A 446 -3.61 -9.66 25.47
N SER A 447 -3.51 -8.99 26.62
CA SER A 447 -4.69 -8.41 27.28
C SER A 447 -5.32 -7.31 26.43
N SER A 448 -4.52 -6.39 25.88
CA SER A 448 -5.01 -5.31 24.98
C SER A 448 -5.72 -5.88 23.75
N SER A 449 -5.21 -6.99 23.20
CA SER A 449 -5.78 -7.72 22.07
C SER A 449 -7.15 -8.32 22.37
N GLN A 450 -7.43 -8.66 23.64
CA GLN A 450 -8.76 -9.10 24.07
C GLN A 450 -9.79 -7.97 24.01
N HIS A 451 -9.36 -6.72 24.26
CA HIS A 451 -10.18 -5.52 24.16
C HIS A 451 -10.36 -5.05 22.71
N LYS A 452 -9.26 -4.92 21.96
CA LYS A 452 -9.25 -4.41 20.58
C LYS A 452 -8.29 -5.24 19.73
N PRO A 453 -8.71 -5.76 18.56
CA PRO A 453 -7.82 -6.50 17.69
C PRO A 453 -6.53 -5.73 17.38
N LEU A 454 -5.39 -6.40 17.57
CA LEU A 454 -4.09 -5.86 17.23
C LEU A 454 -3.89 -5.98 15.74
N GLU A 455 -3.60 -4.86 15.12
CA GLU A 455 -3.19 -4.83 13.72
C GLU A 455 -1.75 -5.32 13.63
N LEU A 456 -1.47 -6.21 12.68
CA LEU A 456 -0.17 -6.86 12.54
C LEU A 456 0.49 -6.54 11.21
N ALA A 457 -0.27 -6.59 10.13
CA ALA A 457 0.27 -6.48 8.78
C ALA A 457 -0.81 -6.09 7.77
N VAL A 458 -0.37 -5.78 6.56
CA VAL A 458 -1.20 -5.80 5.35
C VAL A 458 -0.91 -7.11 4.62
N LEU A 459 -1.96 -7.89 4.36
CA LEU A 459 -1.95 -9.08 3.53
C LEU A 459 -2.42 -8.71 2.12
N ILE A 460 -1.64 -9.08 1.12
CA ILE A 460 -1.98 -8.93 -0.29
C ILE A 460 -1.95 -10.32 -0.90
N THR A 461 -3.04 -10.74 -1.52
CA THR A 461 -3.14 -12.04 -2.19
C THR A 461 -3.78 -11.87 -3.55
N THR A 462 -3.21 -12.48 -4.59
CA THR A 462 -3.87 -12.62 -5.89
C THR A 462 -4.61 -13.96 -6.02
N GLU A 463 -4.45 -14.83 -5.02
CA GLU A 463 -5.10 -16.13 -4.92
C GLU A 463 -6.27 -16.14 -3.92
N GLU A 464 -7.20 -17.08 -4.11
CA GLU A 464 -8.23 -17.37 -3.13
C GLU A 464 -7.66 -18.21 -1.98
N LEU A 465 -7.86 -17.72 -0.76
CA LEU A 465 -7.44 -18.38 0.47
C LEU A 465 -8.58 -19.29 0.98
N ALA A 466 -8.22 -20.50 1.39
CA ALA A 466 -9.10 -21.46 2.05
C ALA A 466 -9.20 -21.19 3.56
N ALA A 467 -8.09 -20.82 4.18
CA ALA A 467 -8.02 -20.46 5.59
C ALA A 467 -6.96 -19.37 5.81
N PRO A 468 -7.36 -18.15 6.23
CA PRO A 468 -8.75 -17.69 6.31
C PRO A 468 -9.44 -17.66 4.94
N GLU A 469 -10.76 -17.85 4.89
CA GLU A 469 -11.49 -17.75 3.61
C GLU A 469 -11.47 -16.29 3.12
N ALA A 470 -10.76 -16.04 2.02
CA ALA A 470 -10.65 -14.70 1.45
C ALA A 470 -10.45 -14.77 -0.05
N LYS A 471 -11.12 -13.87 -0.76
CA LYS A 471 -10.90 -13.67 -2.20
C LYS A 471 -9.54 -12.99 -2.45
N PRO A 472 -9.06 -12.96 -3.70
CA PRO A 472 -7.96 -12.08 -4.08
C PRO A 472 -8.23 -10.63 -3.67
N GLY A 473 -7.24 -9.96 -3.10
CA GLY A 473 -7.37 -8.59 -2.64
C GLY A 473 -6.31 -8.13 -1.63
N VAL A 474 -6.57 -6.96 -1.06
CA VAL A 474 -5.75 -6.31 -0.02
C VAL A 474 -6.52 -6.28 1.28
N TYR A 475 -5.89 -6.78 2.33
CA TYR A 475 -6.49 -6.97 3.64
C TYR A 475 -5.60 -6.43 4.74
N GLY A 476 -6.17 -5.74 5.72
CA GLY A 476 -5.56 -5.58 7.02
C GLY A 476 -5.65 -6.89 7.80
N LEU A 477 -4.54 -7.29 8.38
CA LEU A 477 -4.39 -8.51 9.15
C LEU A 477 -4.37 -8.18 10.64
N PHE A 478 -5.35 -8.70 11.36
CA PHE A 478 -5.54 -8.41 12.78
C PHE A 478 -5.53 -9.70 13.61
N LEU A 479 -5.04 -9.60 14.84
CA LEU A 479 -5.08 -10.66 15.84
C LEU A 479 -5.89 -10.21 17.05
N ARG A 480 -6.83 -11.06 17.45
CA ARG A 480 -7.53 -11.00 18.72
C ARG A 480 -7.16 -12.20 19.57
N CYS A 481 -6.65 -11.97 20.78
CA CYS A 481 -6.40 -13.04 21.73
C CYS A 481 -7.70 -13.62 22.33
N ALA A 482 -7.66 -14.90 22.68
CA ALA A 482 -8.71 -15.62 23.39
C ALA A 482 -8.99 -14.98 24.76
N GLY A 483 -10.18 -15.20 25.29
CA GLY A 483 -10.61 -14.70 26.59
C GLY A 483 -11.36 -13.37 26.51
N VAL A 484 -11.72 -12.88 27.69
CA VAL A 484 -12.41 -11.60 27.89
C VAL A 484 -11.49 -10.62 28.60
N PRO A 485 -11.52 -9.33 28.23
CA PRO A 485 -11.03 -8.24 29.05
C PRO A 485 -11.20 -8.45 30.57
N GLU A 486 -10.11 -8.32 31.31
CA GLU A 486 -10.05 -8.60 32.75
C GLU A 486 -10.92 -7.63 33.57
N ASP A 487 -10.99 -6.36 33.16
CA ASP A 487 -11.85 -5.34 33.75
C ASP A 487 -13.34 -5.69 33.60
N LEU A 488 -13.77 -6.13 32.42
CA LEU A 488 -15.14 -6.55 32.17
C LEU A 488 -15.47 -7.84 32.93
N ARG A 489 -14.54 -8.80 32.96
CA ARG A 489 -14.72 -10.04 33.73
C ARG A 489 -14.96 -9.71 35.20
N ARG A 490 -14.19 -8.79 35.77
CA ARG A 490 -14.37 -8.30 37.15
C ARG A 490 -15.69 -7.57 37.32
N ALA A 491 -16.03 -6.66 36.42
CA ALA A 491 -17.28 -5.90 36.49
C ALA A 491 -18.52 -6.81 36.43
N VAL A 492 -18.54 -7.82 35.56
CA VAL A 492 -19.65 -8.80 35.50
C VAL A 492 -19.74 -9.61 36.80
N GLN A 493 -18.60 -10.06 37.35
CA GLN A 493 -18.57 -10.77 38.63
C GLN A 493 -19.05 -9.91 39.81
N GLU A 494 -18.63 -8.64 39.83
CA GLU A 494 -19.05 -7.65 40.83
C GLU A 494 -20.55 -7.35 40.71
N GLY A 495 -21.03 -7.11 39.50
CA GLY A 495 -22.45 -6.89 39.23
C GLY A 495 -23.33 -8.06 39.67
N HIS A 496 -22.95 -9.31 39.38
CA HIS A 496 -23.68 -10.47 39.89
C HIS A 496 -23.69 -10.55 41.41
N ARG A 497 -22.57 -10.25 42.08
CA ARG A 497 -22.49 -10.25 43.55
C ARG A 497 -23.41 -9.19 44.15
N GLU A 498 -23.42 -7.98 43.60
CA GLU A 498 -24.29 -6.90 44.06
C GLU A 498 -25.76 -7.19 43.80
N LEU A 499 -26.12 -7.62 42.59
CA LEU A 499 -27.50 -7.96 42.23
C LEU A 499 -28.03 -9.14 43.06
N ALA A 500 -27.19 -10.14 43.36
CA ALA A 500 -27.55 -11.24 44.24
C ALA A 500 -27.75 -10.77 45.69
N ALA A 501 -26.91 -9.86 46.18
CA ALA A 501 -27.05 -9.27 47.51
C ALA A 501 -28.34 -8.42 47.63
N GLU A 502 -28.68 -7.65 46.60
CA GLU A 502 -29.94 -6.89 46.52
C GLU A 502 -31.15 -7.80 46.49
N ALA A 503 -31.13 -8.86 45.68
CA ALA A 503 -32.20 -9.85 45.63
C ALA A 503 -32.39 -10.56 46.99
N ALA A 504 -31.29 -10.91 47.66
CA ALA A 504 -31.33 -11.51 48.99
C ALA A 504 -31.84 -10.53 50.05
N ALA A 505 -31.45 -9.25 49.99
CA ALA A 505 -31.94 -8.21 50.89
C ALA A 505 -33.44 -7.96 50.70
N LYS A 506 -33.90 -7.89 49.46
CA LYS A 506 -35.33 -7.77 49.12
C LYS A 506 -36.12 -8.97 49.63
N ALA A 507 -35.65 -10.20 49.39
CA ALA A 507 -36.29 -11.41 49.89
C ALA A 507 -36.33 -11.49 51.43
N ARG A 508 -35.31 -10.97 52.13
CA ARG A 508 -35.33 -10.84 53.60
C ARG A 508 -36.35 -9.81 54.06
N ALA A 509 -36.38 -8.63 53.43
CA ALA A 509 -37.36 -7.59 53.73
C ALA A 509 -38.80 -8.05 53.49
N ASP A 510 -39.06 -8.76 52.38
CA ASP A 510 -40.38 -9.32 52.07
C ASP A 510 -40.80 -10.38 53.10
N LYS A 511 -39.88 -11.25 53.53
CA LYS A 511 -40.13 -12.22 54.62
C LYS A 511 -40.38 -11.54 55.96
N GLU A 512 -39.65 -10.48 56.28
CA GLU A 512 -39.87 -9.69 57.50
C GLU A 512 -41.22 -8.97 57.45
N ARG A 513 -41.58 -8.39 56.32
CA ARG A 513 -42.89 -7.73 56.11
C ARG A 513 -44.05 -8.71 56.25
N ALA A 514 -43.93 -9.90 55.67
CA ALA A 514 -44.91 -10.98 55.81
C ALA A 514 -45.02 -11.52 57.25
N LYS A 515 -43.94 -11.44 58.05
CA LYS A 515 -43.99 -11.74 59.49
C LYS A 515 -44.64 -10.59 60.26
N GLU A 516 -44.29 -9.35 59.96
CA GLU A 516 -44.84 -8.12 60.55
C GLU A 516 -46.35 -8.00 60.36
N GLU A 517 -46.87 -8.40 59.20
CA GLU A 517 -48.32 -8.39 58.93
C GLU A 517 -49.11 -9.32 59.87
N LYS A 518 -48.48 -10.41 60.35
CA LYS A 518 -49.08 -11.40 61.28
C LYS A 518 -49.01 -11.03 62.77
N LEU A 519 -48.36 -9.92 63.12
CA LEU A 519 -48.22 -9.45 64.51
C LEU A 519 -49.43 -8.60 64.96
N SER A 520 -49.80 -8.71 66.24
CA SER A 520 -50.86 -7.88 66.85
C SER A 520 -50.45 -6.40 66.95
N GLU A 521 -51.43 -5.50 67.05
CA GLU A 521 -51.22 -4.05 67.01
C GLU A 521 -50.27 -3.53 68.10
N THR A 522 -50.33 -4.13 69.30
CA THR A 522 -49.42 -3.84 70.43
C THR A 522 -47.99 -4.30 70.15
N GLN A 523 -47.82 -5.41 69.42
CA GLN A 523 -46.49 -5.91 69.05
C GLN A 523 -45.86 -5.10 67.91
N LYS A 524 -46.68 -4.57 66.98
CA LYS A 524 -46.23 -3.66 65.91
C LYS A 524 -45.65 -2.36 66.49
N LYS A 525 -46.32 -1.74 67.47
CA LYS A 525 -45.81 -0.53 68.17
C LYS A 525 -44.44 -0.74 68.83
N ARG A 526 -44.26 -1.85 69.56
CA ARG A 526 -42.96 -2.19 70.19
C ARG A 526 -41.84 -2.45 69.18
N LEU A 527 -42.18 -3.01 68.01
CA LEU A 527 -41.22 -3.25 66.94
C LEU A 527 -40.78 -1.94 66.27
N GLU A 528 -41.71 -0.99 66.12
CA GLU A 528 -41.46 0.35 65.58
C GLU A 528 -40.56 1.19 66.49
N GLU A 529 -40.77 1.15 67.81
CA GLU A 529 -39.87 1.76 68.79
C GLU A 529 -38.45 1.17 68.73
N LYS A 530 -38.33 -0.16 68.58
CA LYS A 530 -37.03 -0.83 68.38
C LYS A 530 -36.36 -0.42 67.07
N ARG A 531 -37.12 -0.22 65.99
CA ARG A 531 -36.60 0.27 64.71
C ARG A 531 -36.06 1.69 64.83
N LYS A 532 -36.80 2.61 65.48
CA LYS A 532 -36.32 3.98 65.72
C LYS A 532 -35.01 3.99 66.51
N ALA A 533 -34.93 3.18 67.57
CA ALA A 533 -33.70 3.04 68.36
C ALA A 533 -32.53 2.42 67.57
N ALA A 534 -32.81 1.46 66.67
CA ALA A 534 -31.79 0.86 65.79
C ALA A 534 -31.33 1.81 64.69
N GLU A 535 -32.23 2.64 64.16
CA GLU A 535 -31.93 3.65 63.13
C GLU A 535 -31.05 4.78 63.68
N GLU A 536 -31.32 5.25 64.91
CA GLU A 536 -30.44 6.19 65.61
C GLU A 536 -29.04 5.61 65.83
N LYS A 537 -28.94 4.34 66.24
CA LYS A 537 -27.64 3.65 66.37
C LYS A 537 -26.91 3.52 65.04
N ARG A 538 -27.64 3.28 63.94
CA ARG A 538 -27.05 3.17 62.60
C ARG A 538 -26.57 4.53 62.10
N LYS A 539 -27.33 5.61 62.30
CA LYS A 539 -26.92 6.99 61.96
C LYS A 539 -25.66 7.41 62.74
N ALA A 540 -25.60 7.09 64.03
CA ALA A 540 -24.42 7.32 64.86
C ALA A 540 -23.19 6.50 64.42
N ALA A 541 -23.40 5.27 63.92
CA ALA A 541 -22.32 4.43 63.38
C ALA A 541 -21.82 4.92 62.01
N GLU A 542 -22.72 5.42 61.14
CA GLU A 542 -22.36 6.02 59.85
C GLU A 542 -21.59 7.34 60.02
N GLU A 543 -21.96 8.18 61.00
CA GLU A 543 -21.18 9.38 61.35
C GLU A 543 -19.76 9.03 61.83
N LYS A 544 -19.61 8.01 62.68
CA LYS A 544 -18.29 7.51 63.09
C LYS A 544 -17.47 6.97 61.92
N LYS A 545 -18.11 6.35 60.92
CA LYS A 545 -17.45 5.82 59.73
C LYS A 545 -17.05 6.93 58.75
N LYS A 546 -17.84 8.00 58.63
CA LYS A 546 -17.49 9.22 57.86
C LYS A 546 -16.32 9.98 58.49
N GLN A 547 -16.25 10.03 59.82
CA GLN A 547 -15.12 10.64 60.54
C GLN A 547 -13.81 9.84 60.40
N SER A 548 -13.86 8.50 60.32
CA SER A 548 -12.65 7.68 60.10
C SER A 548 -12.19 7.62 58.64
N ALA A 549 -13.10 7.80 57.67
CA ALA A 549 -12.77 7.86 56.24
C ALA A 549 -12.05 9.15 55.82
N ALA A 550 -12.21 10.25 56.57
CA ALA A 550 -11.55 11.53 56.32
C ALA A 550 -10.02 11.52 56.59
N SER A 551 -9.47 10.45 57.17
CA SER A 551 -8.05 10.34 57.56
C SER A 551 -7.16 9.60 56.55
N LYS A 552 -7.70 8.96 55.50
CA LYS A 552 -6.90 8.23 54.51
C LYS A 552 -6.66 9.08 53.25
N LYS A 553 -5.42 9.53 53.05
CA LYS A 553 -4.98 10.15 51.79
C LYS A 553 -5.20 9.17 50.62
N PRO A 554 -5.76 9.62 49.49
CA PRO A 554 -6.01 8.75 48.35
C PRO A 554 -4.69 8.39 47.67
N THR A 555 -4.33 7.11 47.72
CA THR A 555 -3.25 6.56 46.90
C THR A 555 -3.68 6.56 45.43
N LYS A 556 -3.01 7.35 44.59
CA LYS A 556 -3.12 7.31 43.13
C LYS A 556 -2.88 5.88 42.62
N LYS A 557 -3.93 5.19 42.15
CA LYS A 557 -3.83 4.18 41.09
C LYS A 557 -5.22 3.76 40.60
N GLY A 558 -5.48 3.97 39.31
CA GLY A 558 -6.60 3.39 38.57
C GLY A 558 -7.89 4.19 38.66
N THR A 559 -8.56 4.39 37.52
CA THR A 559 -9.91 4.93 37.44
C THR A 559 -10.89 3.95 38.11
N ASP A 560 -11.41 4.29 39.30
CA ASP A 560 -12.48 3.52 39.97
C ASP A 560 -13.82 3.76 39.24
N LEU A 561 -13.96 3.18 38.06
CA LEU A 561 -15.25 3.09 37.38
C LEU A 561 -16.11 2.05 38.10
N THR A 562 -17.40 2.33 38.31
CA THR A 562 -18.32 1.33 38.85
C THR A 562 -18.50 0.19 37.86
N TRP A 563 -18.87 -1.01 38.33
CA TRP A 563 -19.11 -2.13 37.43
C TRP A 563 -20.13 -1.77 36.35
N GLU A 564 -21.19 -1.01 36.68
CA GLU A 564 -22.18 -0.52 35.72
C GLU A 564 -21.57 0.36 34.63
N GLN A 565 -20.67 1.27 34.98
CA GLN A 565 -19.97 2.13 34.02
C GLN A 565 -19.11 1.29 33.08
N VAL A 566 -18.45 0.26 33.63
CA VAL A 566 -17.67 -0.69 32.84
C VAL A 566 -18.58 -1.48 31.91
N VAL A 567 -19.62 -2.18 32.38
CA VAL A 567 -20.46 -2.99 31.47
C VAL A 567 -21.19 -2.12 30.44
N ARG A 568 -21.57 -0.89 30.80
CA ARG A 568 -22.14 0.09 29.85
C ARG A 568 -21.14 0.55 28.79
N HIS A 569 -19.86 0.68 29.12
CA HIS A 569 -18.79 0.91 28.13
C HIS A 569 -18.69 -0.24 27.11
N TYR A 570 -19.02 -1.47 27.53
CA TYR A 570 -19.08 -2.65 26.67
C TYR A 570 -20.47 -2.88 26.03
N GLY A 571 -21.41 -1.95 26.19
CA GLY A 571 -22.72 -1.97 25.54
C GLY A 571 -23.80 -2.79 26.26
N TYR A 572 -23.61 -3.11 27.54
CA TYR A 572 -24.57 -3.87 28.32
C TYR A 572 -25.35 -3.00 29.30
N THR A 573 -26.56 -3.43 29.59
CA THR A 573 -27.44 -2.89 30.62
C THR A 573 -27.33 -3.66 31.93
N ARG A 574 -27.80 -3.05 33.02
CA ARG A 574 -27.86 -3.69 34.35
C ARG A 574 -28.76 -4.93 34.33
N GLU A 575 -29.85 -4.86 33.57
CA GLU A 575 -30.83 -5.92 33.40
C GLU A 575 -30.25 -7.12 32.65
N GLU A 576 -29.49 -6.89 31.57
CA GLU A 576 -28.82 -7.96 30.83
C GLU A 576 -27.80 -8.71 31.69
N VAL A 577 -27.08 -7.99 32.57
CA VAL A 577 -26.16 -8.60 33.54
C VAL A 577 -26.90 -9.43 34.58
N ARG A 578 -28.12 -9.04 34.97
CA ARG A 578 -28.95 -9.80 35.90
C ARG A 578 -29.48 -11.09 35.28
N ASP A 579 -29.94 -11.02 34.04
CA ASP A 579 -30.78 -12.05 33.41
C ASP A 579 -29.96 -13.08 32.60
N THR A 580 -28.68 -12.82 32.37
CA THR A 580 -27.79 -13.66 31.53
C THR A 580 -26.68 -14.29 32.36
N ARG A 581 -26.26 -15.52 32.04
CA ARG A 581 -25.13 -16.15 32.74
C ARG A 581 -23.82 -15.40 32.45
N PRO A 582 -22.87 -15.35 33.39
CA PRO A 582 -21.57 -14.70 33.17
C PRO A 582 -20.94 -15.15 31.85
N ASP A 583 -20.92 -16.46 31.61
CA ASP A 583 -20.27 -17.09 30.45
C ASP A 583 -20.91 -16.71 29.11
N GLU A 584 -22.21 -16.38 29.11
CA GLU A 584 -22.98 -15.96 27.93
C GLU A 584 -22.80 -14.47 27.65
N LEU A 585 -22.77 -13.62 28.69
CA LEU A 585 -22.44 -12.18 28.56
C LEU A 585 -21.05 -11.99 27.95
N LEU A 586 -20.08 -12.80 28.38
CA LEU A 586 -18.70 -12.82 27.88
C LEU A 586 -18.60 -13.11 26.36
N ARG A 587 -19.61 -13.75 25.78
CA ARG A 587 -19.68 -14.09 24.35
C ARG A 587 -20.11 -12.89 23.48
N HIS A 588 -21.02 -12.06 23.99
CA HIS A 588 -21.52 -10.85 23.32
C HIS A 588 -20.48 -9.72 23.21
N VAL A 589 -19.39 -9.78 24.02
CA VAL A 589 -18.31 -8.78 24.06
C VAL A 589 -17.56 -8.70 22.73
N TYR A 590 -17.57 -9.81 22.00
CA TYR A 590 -17.04 -9.92 20.65
C TYR A 590 -17.67 -8.90 19.67
N LEU A 591 -18.94 -8.53 19.89
CA LEU A 591 -19.74 -7.71 18.98
C LEU A 591 -19.46 -6.23 19.14
N HIS A 592 -19.32 -5.78 20.39
CA HIS A 592 -19.16 -4.36 20.70
C HIS A 592 -17.80 -3.79 20.24
N HIS A 593 -16.75 -4.60 20.23
CA HIS A 593 -15.37 -4.12 20.05
C HIS A 593 -14.74 -4.42 18.69
N THR A 594 -15.32 -5.34 17.91
CA THR A 594 -14.95 -5.54 16.50
C THR A 594 -15.58 -4.48 15.59
N GLY A 595 -16.59 -3.73 16.08
CA GLY A 595 -17.40 -2.83 15.25
C GLY A 595 -18.29 -3.60 14.25
N LEU A 596 -18.52 -4.89 14.48
CA LEU A 596 -19.41 -5.72 13.67
C LEU A 596 -20.87 -5.41 14.03
N SER A 597 -21.68 -5.14 13.03
CA SER A 597 -23.14 -5.02 13.19
C SER A 597 -23.78 -6.36 13.57
N LYS A 598 -24.97 -6.31 14.21
CA LYS A 598 -25.78 -7.50 14.55
C LYS A 598 -26.13 -8.37 13.32
N GLU A 599 -26.15 -7.81 12.10
CA GLU A 599 -26.38 -8.54 10.85
C GLU A 599 -25.12 -9.27 10.33
N GLN A 600 -23.94 -8.65 10.48
CA GLN A 600 -22.66 -9.30 10.20
C GLN A 600 -22.42 -10.46 11.18
N GLU A 601 -22.87 -10.32 12.42
CA GLU A 601 -22.91 -11.40 13.41
C GLU A 601 -23.81 -12.57 12.98
N LYS A 602 -25.04 -12.34 12.50
CA LYS A 602 -25.87 -13.45 11.99
C LYS A 602 -25.16 -14.24 10.88
N THR A 603 -24.39 -13.55 10.06
CA THR A 603 -23.65 -14.14 8.93
C THR A 603 -22.40 -14.90 9.40
N ILE A 604 -21.64 -14.34 10.36
CA ILE A 604 -20.42 -14.93 10.93
C ILE A 604 -20.76 -16.04 11.94
N GLY A 605 -21.74 -15.82 12.80
CA GLY A 605 -22.24 -16.73 13.84
C GLY A 605 -22.98 -17.94 13.29
N ALA A 606 -23.67 -17.82 12.14
CA ALA A 606 -24.22 -18.98 11.43
C ALA A 606 -23.13 -19.87 10.83
N ARG A 607 -21.94 -19.32 10.53
CA ARG A 607 -20.78 -20.06 9.97
C ARG A 607 -19.76 -20.51 11.03
N PHE A 608 -19.69 -19.83 12.18
CA PHE A 608 -18.70 -20.08 13.22
C PHE A 608 -19.30 -19.93 14.62
N LYS A 609 -19.17 -20.96 15.46
CA LYS A 609 -19.27 -20.81 16.92
C LYS A 609 -18.11 -19.91 17.37
N VAL A 610 -18.36 -18.61 17.56
CA VAL A 610 -17.40 -17.69 18.17
C VAL A 610 -17.00 -18.28 19.52
N SER A 611 -15.79 -18.82 19.59
CA SER A 611 -15.23 -19.47 20.75
C SER A 611 -14.44 -18.43 21.53
N THR A 612 -14.83 -18.22 22.79
CA THR A 612 -14.07 -17.40 23.75
C THR A 612 -12.74 -18.06 24.14
N GLU A 613 -12.50 -19.30 23.72
CA GLU A 613 -11.37 -20.13 24.13
C GLU A 613 -10.20 -20.10 23.13
N LYS A 614 -10.36 -19.48 21.96
CA LYS A 614 -9.34 -19.48 20.89
C LYS A 614 -8.99 -18.07 20.40
N ASN A 615 -7.72 -17.86 20.05
CA ASN A 615 -7.30 -16.64 19.37
C ASN A 615 -7.95 -16.61 17.98
N LEU A 616 -8.24 -15.41 17.47
CA LEU A 616 -8.84 -15.21 16.16
C LEU A 616 -7.91 -14.35 15.32
N LEU A 617 -7.53 -14.85 14.15
CA LEU A 617 -7.08 -14.01 13.06
C LEU A 617 -8.31 -13.32 12.48
N LEU A 618 -8.20 -12.07 12.07
CA LEU A 618 -9.29 -11.32 11.45
C LEU A 618 -8.74 -10.60 10.23
N LEU A 619 -9.51 -10.60 9.14
CA LEU A 619 -9.18 -9.85 7.95
C LEU A 619 -10.12 -8.65 7.81
N ARG A 620 -9.56 -7.51 7.43
CA ARG A 620 -10.32 -6.30 7.14
C ARG A 620 -10.03 -5.84 5.72
N THR A 621 -11.06 -5.74 4.89
CA THR A 621 -10.96 -5.20 3.52
C THR A 621 -10.53 -3.73 3.53
N ILE A 622 -10.09 -3.23 2.38
CA ILE A 622 -9.79 -1.80 2.17
C ILE A 622 -11.00 -0.88 2.41
N THR A 623 -12.23 -1.36 2.18
CA THR A 623 -13.47 -0.62 2.46
C THR A 623 -13.85 -0.64 3.94
N GLY A 624 -13.06 -1.31 4.78
CA GLY A 624 -13.25 -1.39 6.22
C GLY A 624 -14.16 -2.54 6.67
N GLN A 625 -14.69 -3.36 5.76
CA GLN A 625 -15.52 -4.53 6.07
C GLN A 625 -14.66 -5.68 6.59
N TRP A 626 -15.12 -6.36 7.64
CA TRP A 626 -14.46 -7.53 8.22
C TRP A 626 -14.85 -8.82 7.52
N ILE A 627 -13.88 -9.73 7.39
CA ILE A 627 -14.06 -11.10 6.91
C ILE A 627 -13.60 -12.02 8.06
N SER A 628 -14.47 -12.94 8.50
CA SER A 628 -14.13 -13.86 9.59
C SER A 628 -13.10 -14.88 9.13
N ALA A 629 -12.08 -15.09 9.95
CA ALA A 629 -10.94 -15.94 9.66
C ALA A 629 -10.85 -17.06 10.73
N THR A 630 -10.69 -18.31 10.28
CA THR A 630 -10.62 -19.50 11.14
C THR A 630 -9.24 -19.61 11.79
N PRO A 631 -9.12 -19.95 13.09
CA PRO A 631 -7.81 -20.25 13.67
C PRO A 631 -7.31 -21.63 13.25
N THR A 632 -6.04 -21.74 12.86
CA THR A 632 -5.33 -23.03 12.79
C THR A 632 -4.77 -23.40 14.17
N LYS A 633 -4.75 -24.70 14.49
CA LYS A 633 -4.29 -25.23 15.79
C LYS A 633 -2.83 -24.86 16.10
N GLU A 634 -1.99 -24.65 15.07
CA GLU A 634 -0.55 -24.42 15.22
C GLU A 634 -0.18 -22.97 15.54
N ALA A 635 -0.92 -21.98 15.03
CA ALA A 635 -0.75 -20.57 15.36
C ALA A 635 -0.94 -20.28 16.87
N LEU A 636 -1.74 -21.13 17.53
CA LEU A 636 -2.09 -21.03 18.95
C LEU A 636 -0.97 -21.50 19.88
N ALA A 637 -0.11 -22.43 19.43
CA ALA A 637 0.94 -23.02 20.26
C ALA A 637 2.24 -22.20 20.30
N SER A 638 2.44 -21.27 19.34
CA SER A 638 3.72 -20.58 19.15
C SER A 638 3.83 -19.19 19.77
N ILE A 639 2.84 -18.70 20.54
CA ILE A 639 2.90 -17.39 21.24
C ILE A 639 3.75 -17.49 22.53
N GLY A 640 4.76 -18.37 22.52
CA GLY A 640 5.70 -18.60 23.61
C GLY A 640 6.97 -17.77 23.44
N ALA A 641 7.55 -17.34 24.56
CA ALA A 641 8.81 -16.62 24.60
C ALA A 641 9.94 -17.48 24.00
N SER A 642 10.34 -17.19 22.76
CA SER A 642 11.59 -17.65 22.16
C SER A 642 12.34 -16.44 21.59
N GLN A 643 13.67 -16.43 21.71
CA GLN A 643 14.52 -15.36 21.17
C GLN A 643 14.57 -15.41 19.63
N PRO A 644 14.73 -14.27 18.93
CA PRO A 644 14.11 -14.05 17.62
C PRO A 644 15.01 -14.34 16.41
N PRO A 645 14.39 -14.60 15.24
CA PRO A 645 14.70 -13.88 14.02
C PRO A 645 13.74 -12.69 13.82
N THR A 646 14.30 -11.52 13.50
CA THR A 646 13.64 -10.21 13.28
C THR A 646 13.05 -10.09 11.87
N SER A 647 12.36 -11.12 11.39
CA SER A 647 12.00 -11.23 9.98
C SER A 647 10.61 -11.82 9.80
N VAL A 648 9.93 -11.40 8.74
CA VAL A 648 8.82 -12.18 8.18
C VAL A 648 9.41 -13.30 7.33
N GLU A 649 8.95 -14.53 7.53
CA GLU A 649 9.42 -15.70 6.77
C GLU A 649 8.22 -16.51 6.27
N LEU A 650 8.25 -16.92 5.00
CA LEU A 650 7.28 -17.83 4.41
C LEU A 650 7.93 -19.20 4.19
N LYS A 651 7.37 -20.26 4.78
CA LYS A 651 7.77 -21.66 4.56
C LYS A 651 6.54 -22.49 4.18
N GLY A 652 6.37 -22.77 2.88
CA GLY A 652 5.16 -23.41 2.37
C GLY A 652 3.91 -22.59 2.73
N SER A 653 2.87 -23.25 3.25
CA SER A 653 1.63 -22.62 3.73
C SER A 653 1.77 -21.82 5.04
N ASN A 654 2.98 -21.68 5.61
CA ASN A 654 3.20 -21.00 6.89
C ASN A 654 3.90 -19.65 6.72
N VAL A 655 3.37 -18.59 7.35
CA VAL A 655 4.00 -17.27 7.50
C VAL A 655 4.41 -17.07 8.96
N ARG A 656 5.65 -16.72 9.26
CA ARG A 656 6.04 -16.27 10.60
C ARG A 656 6.20 -14.76 10.59
N LEU A 657 5.49 -14.04 11.45
CA LEU A 657 5.64 -12.60 11.69
C LEU A 657 6.33 -12.39 13.04
N SER A 658 7.33 -11.51 13.10
CA SER A 658 8.02 -11.15 14.34
C SER A 658 8.01 -9.64 14.51
N PHE A 659 7.49 -9.14 15.63
CA PHE A 659 7.44 -7.72 15.94
C PHE A 659 8.49 -7.35 16.97
N PRO A 660 9.40 -6.41 16.69
CA PRO A 660 10.26 -5.87 17.73
C PRO A 660 9.40 -5.12 18.76
N VAL A 661 9.69 -5.28 20.05
CA VAL A 661 9.17 -4.39 21.10
C VAL A 661 10.22 -3.29 21.34
N PRO A 662 10.05 -2.06 20.82
CA PRO A 662 10.96 -0.97 21.12
C PRO A 662 10.66 -0.35 22.47
N LYS A 663 11.72 0.05 23.20
CA LYS A 663 11.66 1.18 24.13
C LYS A 663 11.75 2.47 23.30
N ASN A 664 10.94 3.45 23.69
CA ASN A 664 10.90 4.86 23.24
C ASN A 664 11.86 5.32 22.10
N PRO A 665 11.35 5.84 20.96
CA PRO A 665 12.15 6.25 19.80
C PRO A 665 13.22 7.33 20.07
N ARG A 666 13.10 8.10 21.15
CA ARG A 666 14.06 9.18 21.49
C ARG A 666 15.37 8.69 22.13
N GLU A 667 15.45 7.42 22.55
CA GLU A 667 16.61 6.87 23.27
C GLU A 667 17.38 5.79 22.49
N ALA A 668 16.94 5.43 21.28
CA ALA A 668 17.53 4.36 20.49
C ALA A 668 18.91 4.74 19.93
N SER A 669 19.95 4.67 20.77
CA SER A 669 21.34 4.70 20.34
C SER A 669 21.72 3.38 19.64
N ARG A 670 22.70 3.43 18.72
CA ARG A 670 23.19 2.29 17.91
C ARG A 670 23.64 1.05 18.71
N ARG A 671 23.69 1.10 20.05
CA ARG A 671 24.22 0.03 20.91
C ARG A 671 23.19 -0.95 21.50
N GLU A 672 21.88 -0.70 21.42
CA GLU A 672 20.86 -1.61 22.01
C GLU A 672 20.32 -2.67 21.03
N ARG A 673 21.21 -3.51 20.47
CA ARG A 673 20.81 -4.71 19.71
C ARG A 673 20.75 -5.99 20.55
N ARG A 674 21.15 -5.96 21.83
CA ARG A 674 21.10 -7.13 22.72
C ARG A 674 19.92 -6.99 23.69
N GLY A 675 18.82 -7.72 23.42
CA GLY A 675 17.77 -7.97 24.40
C GLY A 675 16.40 -7.31 24.16
N ARG A 676 15.94 -7.13 22.90
CA ARG A 676 14.53 -6.75 22.66
C ARG A 676 13.63 -7.97 22.83
N GLN A 677 12.63 -7.88 23.70
CA GLN A 677 11.49 -8.82 23.68
C GLN A 677 10.80 -8.69 22.31
N CYS A 678 10.38 -9.80 21.72
CA CYS A 678 9.69 -9.81 20.44
C CYS A 678 8.41 -10.63 20.58
N LEU A 679 7.31 -10.15 19.99
CA LEU A 679 6.10 -10.95 19.82
C LEU A 679 6.23 -11.69 18.49
N SER A 680 6.37 -13.02 18.53
CA SER A 680 6.38 -13.84 17.31
C SER A 680 5.01 -14.51 17.12
N ILE A 681 4.48 -14.40 15.92
CA ILE A 681 3.17 -14.91 15.52
C ILE A 681 3.39 -15.79 14.30
N LYS A 682 3.19 -17.09 14.45
CA LYS A 682 3.10 -18.02 13.32
C LYS A 682 1.67 -17.96 12.79
N LEU A 683 1.54 -17.63 11.52
CA LEU A 683 0.32 -17.69 10.74
C LEU A 683 0.43 -18.84 9.76
N GLU A 684 -0.69 -19.48 9.48
CA GLU A 684 -0.78 -20.51 8.45
C GLU A 684 -1.85 -20.02 7.47
N LEU A 685 -1.45 -19.81 6.22
CA LEU A 685 -2.33 -19.40 5.12
C LEU A 685 -2.48 -20.61 4.20
N LYS A 686 -3.70 -21.16 4.12
CA LYS A 686 -4.01 -22.22 3.16
C LYS A 686 -4.60 -21.61 1.90
N LEU A 687 -4.01 -21.96 0.76
CA LEU A 687 -4.56 -21.66 -0.56
C LEU A 687 -5.66 -22.68 -0.90
N ARG A 688 -6.68 -22.26 -1.66
CA ARG A 688 -7.68 -23.21 -2.20
C ARG A 688 -7.13 -24.08 -3.32
N ASN A 689 -6.17 -23.55 -4.06
CA ASN A 689 -5.48 -24.27 -5.11
C ASN A 689 -4.31 -25.07 -4.48
N ASN A 690 -3.98 -26.25 -5.03
CA ASN A 690 -2.96 -27.20 -4.52
C ASN A 690 -1.49 -26.70 -4.64
N TRP A 691 -1.25 -25.43 -4.32
CA TRP A 691 0.04 -24.75 -4.34
C TRP A 691 0.96 -25.16 -3.19
#